data_AF-A0ABD2VSL3-F1
#
_entry.id   AF-A0ABD2VSL3-F1
#
_cell.length_a   1.000
_cell.length_b   1.000
_cell.length_c   1.000
_cell.angle_alpha   90.00
_cell.angle_beta   90.00
_cell.angle_gamma   90.00
#
_symmetry.space_group_name_H-M   'P 1'
#
loop_
_entity.id
_entity.type
_entity.pdbx_description
1 polymer ?
#
loop_
_entity_poly.entity_id
_entity_poly.type
_entity_poly.pdbx_seq_one_letter_code
_entity_poly.pdbx_strand_id
1 'polypeptide(L)'
;MVKNKNNYNDYKSYIDIYDKLYPNKRRPRTLVILTDQDYDSDGSIKNLLQYGWTKKFLDVSLVEERHHCILQEYNPFIDTLSSHDLADLCSKLFPDKLINANGYKISVGVVTQDQLITILRNGSGQAIDLKNPLYDEIKIIMNFLNFSINSIVEVSTPGDYVTAFKQMVKKLQSNELSNMGVPRGYAEIYPNITHIFTEKDCFSINALVPLQTFVHVHLPFHIIIYLLTVILLVSFVTWISRLMRLFANKLSFVKVLGAFFGIPVIIRPSQASEVMILTNNRSSINVLLIQNKNDYDDYKNYIDIYDKLYPNKRRPRTLVILTDQDYDSDGSIKNWLQYGWTKKFLDVSLVEERHHCILQEYNPFIDTLSSHNLDDSGSKLFPDKLTNVYGYTFSIGAIVQDTSLTIIRNEDSQAIDLKTPLYDKIKIIMTYMNFSITSIKEANVPGDYAAAYKQLINLLENNELNAICLSRGLMEVLPNITSIFTERDCSSINALTPFRTFVQVSIPFNIIVYLFISILLIRLVTWISRLMRLFANKLSFVKVFGALFGVPVTMRPTQSSEVMLLTSIFLLSIIYPSNFYSSFVKDKLQESPATFNSYQEIYESGLPVFIFVSYAKLIVALEDPFVHKILQKSILNKYSEECVKLLLSGEERICVSSYEALKKFIQWHYTNTSLPVTISHLQIGCIPCS
;
A
#
# COMPACT_ATOMS: atom_id res chain seq x y z
N MET A 1 -32.50 -14.57 -48.70
CA MET A 1 -32.40 -13.90 -50.02
C MET A 1 -30.96 -13.40 -50.17
N VAL A 2 -30.17 -14.02 -51.05
CA VAL A 2 -28.76 -13.68 -51.29
C VAL A 2 -28.68 -12.22 -51.76
N LYS A 3 -28.23 -11.32 -50.88
CA LYS A 3 -27.73 -10.01 -51.30
C LYS A 3 -26.22 -10.10 -51.34
N ASN A 4 -25.76 -10.56 -52.49
CA ASN A 4 -24.39 -10.63 -52.95
C ASN A 4 -23.81 -9.21 -53.15
N LYS A 5 -23.61 -8.48 -52.06
CA LYS A 5 -22.73 -7.30 -52.00
C LYS A 5 -22.00 -7.30 -50.67
N ASN A 6 -21.00 -8.16 -50.58
CA ASN A 6 -19.86 -8.06 -49.67
C ASN A 6 -19.10 -6.76 -49.95
N ASN A 7 -19.72 -5.62 -49.63
CA ASN A 7 -19.17 -4.31 -49.89
C ASN A 7 -18.45 -3.84 -48.62
N TYR A 8 -17.21 -3.40 -48.77
CA TYR A 8 -16.45 -2.65 -47.76
C TYR A 8 -17.32 -1.63 -46.99
N ASN A 9 -18.34 -1.06 -47.63
CA ASN A 9 -19.30 -0.13 -47.02
C ASN A 9 -20.14 -0.70 -45.87
N ASP A 10 -20.50 -1.98 -45.89
CA ASP A 10 -21.33 -2.58 -44.83
C ASP A 10 -20.49 -2.80 -43.56
N TYR A 11 -19.27 -3.31 -43.73
CA TYR A 11 -18.28 -3.40 -42.65
C TYR A 11 -17.85 -2.03 -42.10
N LYS A 12 -17.71 -1.05 -42.99
CA LYS A 12 -17.50 0.35 -42.61
C LYS A 12 -18.65 0.86 -41.73
N SER A 13 -19.89 0.53 -42.08
CA SER A 13 -21.09 0.85 -41.28
C SER A 13 -21.02 0.20 -39.89
N TYR A 14 -20.58 -1.05 -39.78
CA TYR A 14 -20.41 -1.71 -38.47
C TYR A 14 -19.33 -1.05 -37.61
N ILE A 15 -18.19 -0.65 -38.21
CA ILE A 15 -17.16 0.12 -37.50
C ILE A 15 -17.69 1.50 -37.08
N ASP A 16 -18.52 2.14 -37.90
CA ASP A 16 -19.16 3.42 -37.58
C ASP A 16 -20.21 3.28 -36.46
N ILE A 17 -21.01 2.22 -36.46
CA ILE A 17 -21.93 1.87 -35.38
C ILE A 17 -21.13 1.66 -34.10
N TYR A 18 -20.02 0.92 -34.17
CA TYR A 18 -19.17 0.69 -33.01
C TYR A 18 -18.48 1.97 -32.49
N ASP A 19 -17.96 2.85 -33.35
CA ASP A 19 -17.40 4.17 -32.99
C ASP A 19 -18.46 5.07 -32.32
N LYS A 20 -19.74 4.97 -32.74
CA LYS A 20 -20.87 5.67 -32.10
C LYS A 20 -21.26 5.08 -30.74
N LEU A 21 -21.30 3.75 -30.64
CA LEU A 21 -21.67 3.03 -29.41
C LEU A 21 -20.60 3.16 -28.31
N TYR A 22 -19.35 3.47 -28.69
CA TYR A 22 -18.22 3.54 -27.77
C TYR A 22 -17.39 4.84 -27.91
N PRO A 23 -17.96 6.01 -27.55
CA PRO A 23 -17.29 7.30 -27.71
C PRO A 23 -16.01 7.42 -26.85
N ASN A 24 -15.90 6.62 -25.79
CA ASN A 24 -14.71 6.56 -24.93
C ASN A 24 -13.68 5.58 -25.52
N LYS A 25 -12.70 6.14 -26.24
CA LYS A 25 -11.68 5.43 -27.04
C LYS A 25 -10.60 4.71 -26.22
N ARG A 26 -10.99 3.83 -25.29
CA ARG A 26 -10.06 2.87 -24.66
C ARG A 26 -9.90 1.68 -25.59
N ARG A 27 -8.79 1.64 -26.35
CA ARG A 27 -8.31 0.54 -27.23
C ARG A 27 -9.10 -0.77 -27.08
N PRO A 28 -10.25 -0.92 -27.75
CA PRO A 28 -10.99 -2.16 -27.67
C PRO A 28 -10.28 -3.18 -28.56
N ARG A 29 -10.15 -4.40 -28.04
CA ARG A 29 -9.68 -5.55 -28.81
C ARG A 29 -10.87 -6.10 -29.58
N THR A 30 -10.98 -5.77 -30.86
CA THR A 30 -12.12 -6.14 -31.69
C THR A 30 -11.72 -7.31 -32.58
N LEU A 31 -12.30 -8.47 -32.32
CA LEU A 31 -12.25 -9.59 -33.25
C LEU A 31 -13.37 -9.42 -34.27
N VAL A 32 -13.09 -9.59 -35.55
CA VAL A 32 -14.10 -9.70 -36.61
C VAL A 32 -13.97 -11.08 -37.21
N ILE A 33 -15.01 -11.91 -37.13
CA ILE A 33 -15.01 -13.24 -37.75
C ILE A 33 -15.80 -13.14 -39.05
N LEU A 34 -15.17 -13.50 -40.17
CA LEU A 34 -15.79 -13.57 -41.49
C LEU A 34 -15.94 -15.06 -41.86
N THR A 35 -17.18 -15.49 -42.13
CA THR A 35 -17.50 -16.90 -42.41
C THR A 35 -17.84 -17.18 -43.88
N ASP A 36 -17.68 -16.19 -44.76
CA ASP A 36 -18.03 -16.29 -46.17
C ASP A 36 -16.79 -16.47 -47.06
N GLN A 37 -16.79 -17.51 -47.90
CA GLN A 37 -15.64 -17.93 -48.71
C GLN A 37 -15.37 -17.01 -49.92
N ASP A 38 -16.27 -16.08 -50.23
CA ASP A 38 -16.18 -15.22 -51.43
C ASP A 38 -15.49 -13.86 -51.20
N TYR A 39 -14.82 -13.63 -50.05
CA TYR A 39 -14.18 -12.35 -49.71
C TYR A 39 -12.76 -12.20 -50.31
N ASP A 40 -12.63 -12.30 -51.63
CA ASP A 40 -11.35 -12.59 -52.29
C ASP A 40 -10.51 -11.36 -52.70
N SER A 41 -10.42 -10.33 -51.85
CA SER A 41 -9.37 -9.31 -52.07
C SER A 41 -8.73 -8.85 -50.76
N ASP A 42 -7.45 -9.17 -50.60
CA ASP A 42 -6.56 -8.62 -49.56
C ASP A 42 -6.69 -7.10 -49.42
N GLY A 43 -6.98 -6.41 -50.54
CA GLY A 43 -7.25 -4.97 -50.57
C GLY A 43 -8.46 -4.55 -49.73
N SER A 44 -9.54 -5.32 -49.71
CA SER A 44 -10.76 -4.98 -48.94
C SER A 44 -10.55 -5.19 -47.45
N ILE A 45 -9.86 -6.26 -47.05
CA ILE A 45 -9.49 -6.54 -45.66
C ILE A 45 -8.51 -5.49 -45.15
N LYS A 46 -7.47 -5.17 -45.93
CA LYS A 46 -6.52 -4.10 -45.60
C LYS A 46 -7.23 -2.76 -45.45
N ASN A 47 -8.09 -2.38 -46.39
CA ASN A 47 -8.87 -1.14 -46.32
C ASN A 47 -9.78 -1.11 -45.07
N LEU A 48 -10.38 -2.25 -44.70
CA LEU A 48 -11.22 -2.35 -43.51
C LEU A 48 -10.41 -2.16 -42.22
N LEU A 49 -9.28 -2.84 -42.09
CA LEU A 49 -8.41 -2.72 -40.93
C LEU A 49 -7.74 -1.34 -40.85
N GLN A 50 -7.40 -0.74 -42.01
CA GLN A 50 -6.98 0.66 -42.11
C GLN A 50 -8.09 1.61 -41.67
N TYR A 51 -9.32 1.38 -42.08
CA TYR A 51 -10.46 2.18 -41.67
C TYR A 51 -10.69 2.08 -40.16
N GLY A 52 -10.67 0.87 -39.60
CA GLY A 52 -10.69 0.64 -38.16
C GLY A 52 -9.58 1.43 -37.44
N TRP A 53 -8.37 1.43 -37.99
CA TRP A 53 -7.27 2.24 -37.49
C TRP A 53 -7.58 3.76 -37.51
N THR A 54 -8.15 4.30 -38.60
CA THR A 54 -8.53 5.73 -38.66
C THR A 54 -9.55 6.12 -37.61
N LYS A 55 -10.38 5.16 -37.17
CA LYS A 55 -11.33 5.33 -36.07
C LYS A 55 -10.72 5.14 -34.68
N LYS A 56 -9.41 4.85 -34.62
CA LYS A 56 -8.58 4.57 -33.43
C LYS A 56 -8.84 3.20 -32.80
N PHE A 57 -9.30 2.22 -33.59
CA PHE A 57 -9.30 0.81 -33.20
C PHE A 57 -7.92 0.20 -33.46
N LEU A 58 -7.06 0.24 -32.43
CA LEU A 58 -5.69 -0.26 -32.54
C LEU A 58 -5.63 -1.78 -32.62
N ASP A 59 -6.45 -2.46 -31.83
CA ASP A 59 -6.38 -3.91 -31.64
C ASP A 59 -7.51 -4.61 -32.42
N VAL A 60 -7.66 -4.31 -33.71
CA VAL A 60 -8.54 -5.06 -34.61
C VAL A 60 -7.78 -6.22 -35.22
N SER A 61 -8.35 -7.41 -35.05
CA SER A 61 -7.92 -8.66 -35.69
C SER A 61 -9.09 -9.23 -36.46
N LEU A 62 -8.85 -9.75 -37.66
CA LEU A 62 -9.89 -10.35 -38.49
C LEU A 62 -9.58 -11.83 -38.66
N VAL A 63 -10.53 -12.70 -38.31
CA VAL A 63 -10.41 -14.14 -38.55
C VAL A 63 -11.29 -14.49 -39.74
N GLU A 64 -10.68 -15.07 -40.76
CA GLU A 64 -11.35 -15.56 -41.95
C GLU A 64 -11.49 -17.08 -41.84
N GLU A 65 -12.73 -17.58 -41.81
CA GLU A 65 -13.02 -19.02 -41.78
C GLU A 65 -13.07 -19.55 -43.22
N ARG A 66 -11.95 -20.14 -43.69
CA ARG A 66 -11.88 -20.88 -44.96
C ARG A 66 -11.90 -22.40 -44.67
N HIS A 67 -11.08 -23.19 -45.37
CA HIS A 67 -10.79 -24.58 -44.98
C HIS A 67 -10.01 -24.66 -43.65
N HIS A 68 -9.36 -23.57 -43.25
CA HIS A 68 -8.72 -23.33 -41.95
C HIS A 68 -8.99 -21.87 -41.52
N CYS A 69 -8.94 -21.57 -40.22
CA CYS A 69 -9.13 -20.20 -39.72
C CYS A 69 -7.84 -19.38 -39.93
N ILE A 70 -7.90 -18.31 -40.71
CA ILE A 70 -6.77 -17.43 -40.98
C ILE A 70 -6.94 -16.13 -40.20
N LEU A 71 -5.97 -15.78 -39.35
CA LEU A 71 -5.89 -14.49 -38.68
C LEU A 71 -5.21 -13.46 -39.59
N GLN A 72 -5.95 -12.44 -40.00
CA GLN A 72 -5.49 -11.29 -40.75
C GLN A 72 -5.19 -10.13 -39.79
N GLU A 73 -3.96 -9.62 -39.87
CA GLU A 73 -3.44 -8.57 -39.00
C GLU A 73 -2.88 -7.42 -39.81
N TYR A 74 -3.35 -6.21 -39.52
CA TYR A 74 -2.82 -5.01 -40.15
C TYR A 74 -1.90 -4.27 -39.17
N ASN A 75 -0.65 -4.06 -39.58
CA ASN A 75 0.30 -3.21 -38.88
C ASN A 75 0.32 -1.80 -39.52
N PRO A 76 -0.24 -0.79 -38.87
CA PRO A 76 -0.35 0.57 -39.41
C PRO A 76 0.98 1.33 -39.43
N PHE A 77 2.00 0.86 -38.70
CA PHE A 77 3.30 1.53 -38.63
C PHE A 77 4.17 1.23 -39.86
N ILE A 78 3.93 0.09 -40.51
CA ILE A 78 4.65 -0.34 -41.73
C ILE A 78 3.71 -0.57 -42.93
N ASP A 79 2.41 -0.32 -42.74
CA ASP A 79 1.37 -0.50 -43.75
C ASP A 79 1.33 -1.93 -44.36
N THR A 80 1.62 -2.94 -43.54
CA THR A 80 1.63 -4.35 -43.96
C THR A 80 0.43 -5.10 -43.40
N LEU A 81 -0.19 -5.92 -44.25
CA LEU A 81 -1.15 -6.95 -43.84
C LEU A 81 -0.38 -8.27 -43.72
N SER A 82 -0.49 -8.95 -42.59
CA SER A 82 0.04 -10.29 -42.37
C SER A 82 -1.11 -11.27 -42.16
N SER A 83 -0.97 -12.48 -42.69
CA SER A 83 -1.94 -13.56 -42.57
C SER A 83 -1.25 -14.72 -41.85
N HIS A 84 -1.93 -15.29 -40.87
CA HIS A 84 -1.40 -16.37 -40.04
C HIS A 84 -2.45 -17.46 -39.86
N ASP A 85 -2.05 -18.72 -39.78
CA ASP A 85 -2.97 -19.79 -39.39
C ASP A 85 -3.29 -19.64 -37.89
N LEU A 86 -4.58 -19.63 -37.55
CA LEU A 86 -5.03 -19.50 -36.17
C LEU A 86 -4.58 -20.67 -35.30
N ALA A 87 -4.41 -21.88 -35.89
CA ALA A 87 -3.92 -23.06 -35.19
C ALA A 87 -2.50 -22.85 -34.62
N ASP A 88 -1.67 -22.09 -35.33
CA ASP A 88 -0.28 -21.80 -34.94
C ASP A 88 -0.18 -20.70 -33.88
N LEU A 89 -1.27 -19.97 -33.64
CA LEU A 89 -1.30 -18.71 -32.89
C LEU A 89 -1.90 -18.83 -31.48
N CYS A 90 -1.88 -20.02 -30.89
CA CYS A 90 -2.49 -20.38 -29.60
C CYS A 90 -2.23 -19.43 -28.40
N SER A 91 -1.42 -18.37 -28.52
CA SER A 91 -1.18 -17.39 -27.45
C SER A 91 -1.52 -15.91 -27.76
N LYS A 92 -1.78 -15.47 -29.00
CA LYS A 92 -1.94 -14.02 -29.30
C LYS A 92 -2.91 -13.70 -30.44
N LEU A 93 -4.22 -13.75 -30.16
CA LEU A 93 -5.28 -13.29 -31.09
C LEU A 93 -5.20 -11.79 -31.41
N PHE A 94 -4.61 -11.02 -30.50
CA PHE A 94 -4.37 -9.59 -30.65
C PHE A 94 -2.89 -9.36 -30.35
N PRO A 95 -1.99 -9.45 -31.32
CA PRO A 95 -0.62 -9.04 -31.09
C PRO A 95 -0.62 -7.59 -30.71
N ASP A 96 0.22 -7.26 -29.73
CA ASP A 96 0.42 -5.89 -29.35
C ASP A 96 1.21 -5.22 -30.48
N LYS A 97 0.47 -4.53 -31.37
CA LYS A 97 1.01 -3.81 -32.53
C LYS A 97 1.99 -2.71 -32.13
N LEU A 98 2.10 -2.39 -30.83
CA LEU A 98 3.09 -1.45 -30.31
C LEU A 98 4.44 -2.08 -29.96
N ILE A 99 4.57 -3.41 -29.91
CA ILE A 99 5.84 -4.07 -29.52
C ILE A 99 6.99 -3.62 -30.44
N ASN A 100 6.68 -3.22 -31.67
CA ASN A 100 7.64 -2.56 -32.55
C ASN A 100 6.95 -1.50 -33.40
N ALA A 101 7.03 -0.25 -32.97
CA ALA A 101 6.48 0.89 -33.69
C ALA A 101 7.38 1.39 -34.85
N ASN A 102 8.50 0.70 -35.16
CA ASN A 102 9.37 0.95 -36.31
C ASN A 102 9.77 2.42 -36.51
N GLY A 103 10.19 3.09 -35.44
CA GLY A 103 10.63 4.47 -35.48
C GLY A 103 9.49 5.48 -35.60
N TYR A 104 8.23 5.08 -35.36
CA TYR A 104 7.10 5.98 -35.41
C TYR A 104 7.34 7.24 -34.56
N LYS A 105 7.04 8.38 -35.15
CA LYS A 105 7.40 9.70 -34.66
C LYS A 105 6.35 10.21 -33.68
N ILE A 106 6.73 10.37 -32.42
CA ILE A 106 5.86 10.87 -31.34
C ILE A 106 6.26 12.31 -30.98
N SER A 107 5.27 13.19 -30.86
CA SER A 107 5.44 14.55 -30.31
C SER A 107 5.07 14.56 -28.81
N VAL A 108 5.97 15.03 -27.96
CA VAL A 108 5.79 15.03 -26.49
C VAL A 108 5.54 16.46 -25.99
N GLY A 109 4.47 16.66 -25.22
CA GLY A 109 4.12 17.96 -24.65
C GLY A 109 4.71 18.19 -23.26
N VAL A 110 5.27 19.38 -23.01
CA VAL A 110 5.93 19.73 -21.74
C VAL A 110 5.55 21.12 -21.26
N VAL A 111 5.24 21.23 -19.96
CA VAL A 111 4.96 22.51 -19.30
C VAL A 111 6.31 23.09 -18.89
N THR A 112 6.69 24.23 -19.46
CA THR A 112 8.03 24.80 -19.27
C THR A 112 8.29 25.34 -17.85
N GLN A 113 7.25 25.44 -17.02
CA GLN A 113 7.32 25.95 -15.64
C GLN A 113 7.44 24.85 -14.59
N ASP A 114 7.44 23.57 -14.98
CA ASP A 114 7.63 22.48 -14.04
C ASP A 114 9.09 22.44 -13.57
N GLN A 115 9.32 22.72 -12.28
CA GLN A 115 10.66 22.73 -11.68
C GLN A 115 11.34 21.36 -11.70
N LEU A 116 10.57 20.29 -11.95
CA LEU A 116 11.09 18.93 -12.06
C LEU A 116 11.63 18.61 -13.46
N ILE A 117 11.36 19.43 -14.49
CA ILE A 117 11.76 19.16 -15.88
C ILE A 117 12.80 20.18 -16.35
N THR A 118 14.01 19.70 -16.65
CA THR A 118 15.00 20.52 -17.36
C THR A 118 14.93 20.25 -18.85
N ILE A 119 14.60 21.27 -19.65
CA ILE A 119 14.55 21.16 -21.12
C ILE A 119 15.95 21.37 -21.69
N LEU A 120 16.50 20.38 -22.40
CA LEU A 120 17.74 20.53 -23.15
C LEU A 120 17.42 21.19 -24.49
N ARG A 121 18.11 22.30 -24.78
CA ARG A 121 17.95 23.07 -26.01
C ARG A 121 19.19 22.96 -26.88
N ASN A 122 19.01 22.95 -28.20
CA ASN A 122 20.12 23.12 -29.13
C ASN A 122 20.56 24.60 -29.21
N GLY A 123 21.61 24.89 -30.00
CA GLY A 123 22.10 26.25 -30.20
C GLY A 123 21.10 27.23 -30.85
N SER A 124 19.99 26.74 -31.41
CA SER A 124 18.88 27.56 -31.94
C SER A 124 17.76 27.80 -30.93
N GLY A 125 17.89 27.28 -29.70
CA GLY A 125 16.88 27.41 -28.65
C GLY A 125 15.72 26.39 -28.75
N GLN A 126 15.72 25.50 -29.74
CA GLN A 126 14.71 24.43 -29.86
C GLN A 126 14.97 23.33 -28.83
N ALA A 127 13.90 22.88 -28.17
CA ALA A 127 13.96 21.70 -27.30
C ALA A 127 14.33 20.45 -28.10
N ILE A 128 15.41 19.79 -27.68
CA ILE A 128 15.91 18.55 -28.29
C ILE A 128 15.80 17.35 -27.36
N ASP A 129 15.74 17.58 -26.04
CA ASP A 129 15.57 16.50 -25.05
C ASP A 129 15.02 17.05 -23.74
N LEU A 130 14.61 16.16 -22.84
CA LEU A 130 14.21 16.50 -21.48
C LEU A 130 15.09 15.75 -20.48
N LYS A 131 15.35 16.36 -19.34
CA LYS A 131 16.02 15.72 -18.21
C LYS A 131 15.08 15.78 -17.01
N ASN A 132 14.46 14.63 -16.73
CA ASN A 132 13.55 14.38 -15.62
C ASN A 132 13.56 12.86 -15.36
N PRO A 133 13.59 12.38 -14.10
CA PRO A 133 13.55 10.95 -13.79
C PRO A 133 12.43 10.18 -14.50
N LEU A 134 11.23 10.77 -14.60
CA LEU A 134 10.07 10.19 -15.29
C LEU A 134 10.22 10.22 -16.81
N TYR A 135 10.92 11.22 -17.36
CA TYR A 135 11.20 11.24 -18.79
C TYR A 135 12.25 10.21 -19.17
N ASP A 136 13.23 9.93 -18.31
CA ASP A 136 14.17 8.83 -18.53
C ASP A 136 13.43 7.49 -18.58
N GLU A 137 12.42 7.28 -17.72
CA GLU A 137 11.52 6.11 -17.80
C GLU A 137 10.70 6.08 -19.10
N ILE A 138 10.08 7.21 -19.49
CA ILE A 138 9.34 7.30 -20.76
C ILE A 138 10.27 7.04 -21.94
N LYS A 139 11.50 7.54 -21.93
CA LYS A 139 12.51 7.34 -22.98
C LYS A 139 12.96 5.89 -23.05
N ILE A 140 13.12 5.20 -21.92
CA ILE A 140 13.37 3.76 -21.86
C ILE A 140 12.21 2.99 -22.49
N ILE A 141 10.96 3.32 -22.13
CA ILE A 141 9.76 2.70 -22.71
C ILE A 141 9.66 2.98 -24.21
N MET A 142 9.91 4.22 -24.65
CA MET A 142 9.86 4.61 -26.05
C MET A 142 10.93 3.90 -26.86
N ASN A 143 12.16 3.80 -26.35
CA ASN A 143 13.23 3.04 -26.99
C ASN A 143 12.91 1.55 -27.05
N PHE A 144 12.36 0.99 -25.97
CA PHE A 144 11.93 -0.40 -25.91
C PHE A 144 10.84 -0.72 -26.94
N LEU A 145 9.88 0.19 -27.14
CA LEU A 145 8.80 0.08 -28.13
C LEU A 145 9.22 0.55 -29.54
N ASN A 146 10.49 0.94 -29.74
CA ASN A 146 11.03 1.47 -30.98
C ASN A 146 10.27 2.72 -31.51
N PHE A 147 9.90 3.65 -30.64
CA PHE A 147 9.41 4.98 -31.00
C PHE A 147 10.56 5.97 -31.16
N SER A 148 10.41 6.96 -32.05
CA SER A 148 11.31 8.11 -32.13
C SER A 148 10.61 9.38 -31.65
N ILE A 149 11.28 10.19 -30.83
CA ILE A 149 10.77 11.51 -30.44
C ILE A 149 11.02 12.45 -31.61
N ASN A 150 9.94 12.94 -32.22
CA ASN A 150 10.02 13.84 -33.37
C ASN A 150 10.18 15.30 -32.96
N SER A 151 9.45 15.71 -31.93
CA SER A 151 9.51 17.07 -31.40
C SER A 151 9.01 17.12 -29.97
N ILE A 152 9.57 18.07 -29.21
CA ILE A 152 9.08 18.46 -27.89
C ILE A 152 8.27 19.74 -28.08
N VAL A 153 6.98 19.67 -27.80
CA VAL A 153 6.09 20.82 -27.93
C VAL A 153 5.94 21.48 -26.57
N GLU A 154 6.56 22.65 -26.45
CA GLU A 154 6.51 23.44 -25.23
C GLU A 154 5.19 24.19 -25.12
N VAL A 155 4.64 24.22 -23.91
CA VAL A 155 3.51 25.06 -23.54
C VAL A 155 3.93 25.94 -22.36
N SER A 156 4.13 27.22 -22.65
CA SER A 156 4.45 28.24 -21.66
C SER A 156 3.23 29.13 -21.42
N THR A 157 2.60 29.04 -20.25
CA THR A 157 1.57 30.00 -19.84
C THR A 157 1.99 30.66 -18.53
N PRO A 158 2.20 31.98 -18.48
CA PRO A 158 2.53 32.66 -17.23
C PRO A 158 1.39 32.52 -16.22
N GLY A 159 1.63 31.79 -15.11
CA GLY A 159 0.87 31.91 -13.87
C GLY A 159 -0.19 30.84 -13.57
N ASP A 160 -0.48 29.88 -14.45
CA ASP A 160 -1.47 28.84 -14.16
C ASP A 160 -1.21 27.53 -14.91
N TYR A 161 -0.89 26.47 -14.14
CA TYR A 161 -0.69 25.11 -14.64
C TYR A 161 -1.95 24.56 -15.33
N VAL A 162 -3.15 24.95 -14.88
CA VAL A 162 -4.43 24.53 -15.48
C VAL A 162 -4.58 25.07 -16.90
N THR A 163 -4.12 26.30 -17.14
CA THR A 163 -4.17 26.92 -18.47
C THR A 163 -3.16 26.29 -19.43
N ALA A 164 -1.93 26.01 -18.98
CA ALA A 164 -0.95 25.23 -19.75
C ALA A 164 -1.52 23.86 -20.11
N PHE A 165 -2.14 23.19 -19.14
CA PHE A 165 -2.74 21.89 -19.33
C PHE A 165 -3.87 21.91 -20.36
N LYS A 166 -4.81 22.86 -20.27
CA LYS A 166 -5.89 23.04 -21.26
C LYS A 166 -5.36 23.24 -22.69
N GLN A 167 -4.26 23.98 -22.85
CA GLN A 167 -3.61 24.16 -24.15
C GLN A 167 -2.98 22.85 -24.66
N MET A 168 -2.36 22.05 -23.79
CA MET A 168 -1.89 20.71 -24.16
C MET A 168 -3.02 19.79 -24.58
N VAL A 169 -4.13 19.78 -23.84
CA VAL A 169 -5.33 19.01 -24.21
C VAL A 169 -5.82 19.41 -25.60
N LYS A 170 -5.89 20.72 -25.90
CA LYS A 170 -6.30 21.21 -27.22
C LYS A 170 -5.34 20.75 -28.33
N LYS A 171 -4.02 20.79 -28.08
CA LYS A 171 -3.00 20.30 -29.01
C LYS A 171 -3.01 18.77 -29.17
N LEU A 172 -3.38 18.02 -28.13
CA LEU A 172 -3.58 16.57 -28.18
C LEU A 172 -4.83 16.23 -29.01
N GLN A 173 -5.90 17.02 -28.88
CA GLN A 173 -7.12 16.89 -29.67
C GLN A 173 -6.91 17.23 -31.15
N SER A 174 -6.04 18.21 -31.48
CA SER A 174 -5.68 18.54 -32.87
C SER A 174 -4.61 17.62 -33.49
N ASN A 175 -4.14 16.59 -32.77
CA ASN A 175 -3.04 15.70 -33.13
C ASN A 175 -1.67 16.41 -33.31
N GLU A 176 -1.50 17.63 -32.81
CA GLU A 176 -0.19 18.30 -32.71
C GLU A 176 0.69 17.67 -31.60
N LEU A 177 0.05 17.07 -30.60
CA LEU A 177 0.68 16.26 -29.56
C LEU A 177 0.28 14.80 -29.70
N SER A 178 1.23 13.90 -29.40
CA SER A 178 0.99 12.46 -29.36
C SER A 178 0.89 11.94 -27.92
N ASN A 179 1.56 12.60 -26.97
CA ASN A 179 1.59 12.22 -25.56
C ASN A 179 1.85 13.45 -24.66
N MET A 180 1.39 13.40 -23.39
CA MET A 180 1.67 14.40 -22.36
C MET A 180 1.82 13.75 -20.98
N GLY A 181 2.77 14.22 -20.17
CA GLY A 181 2.91 13.85 -18.75
C GLY A 181 2.05 14.74 -17.87
N VAL A 182 1.38 14.19 -16.84
CA VAL A 182 0.49 14.95 -15.95
C VAL A 182 0.58 14.45 -14.50
N PRO A 183 0.71 15.33 -13.50
CA PRO A 183 0.60 14.97 -12.08
C PRO A 183 -0.77 14.35 -11.78
N ARG A 184 -0.81 13.38 -10.85
CA ARG A 184 -1.99 12.52 -10.58
C ARG A 184 -3.25 13.30 -10.22
N GLY A 185 -3.14 14.47 -9.59
CA GLY A 185 -4.28 15.31 -9.20
C GLY A 185 -5.06 15.96 -10.35
N TYR A 186 -4.50 16.02 -11.57
CA TYR A 186 -5.14 16.68 -12.72
C TYR A 186 -5.78 15.70 -13.71
N ALA A 187 -5.50 14.40 -13.61
CA ALA A 187 -6.10 13.37 -14.47
C ALA A 187 -7.61 13.21 -14.22
N GLU A 188 -8.06 13.41 -12.99
CA GLU A 188 -9.48 13.30 -12.60
C GLU A 188 -10.35 14.43 -13.19
N ILE A 189 -9.74 15.55 -13.58
CA ILE A 189 -10.46 16.73 -14.09
C ILE A 189 -10.91 16.52 -15.54
N TYR A 190 -10.33 15.57 -16.29
CA TYR A 190 -10.67 15.31 -17.69
C TYR A 190 -10.75 13.80 -18.00
N PRO A 191 -11.86 13.13 -17.64
CA PRO A 191 -12.02 11.67 -17.75
C PRO A 191 -11.97 11.11 -19.19
N ASN A 192 -12.02 11.99 -20.20
CA ASN A 192 -12.08 11.62 -21.62
C ASN A 192 -10.72 11.56 -22.32
N ILE A 193 -9.61 11.77 -21.60
CA ILE A 193 -8.26 11.79 -22.18
C ILE A 193 -7.51 10.51 -21.82
N THR A 194 -7.20 9.70 -22.84
CA THR A 194 -6.72 8.32 -22.70
C THR A 194 -5.19 8.16 -22.69
N HIS A 195 -4.44 9.26 -22.78
CA HIS A 195 -2.98 9.28 -22.91
C HIS A 195 -2.31 10.12 -21.80
N ILE A 196 -2.67 9.82 -20.54
CA ILE A 196 -2.10 10.48 -19.36
C ILE A 196 -1.36 9.42 -18.54
N PHE A 197 -0.07 9.64 -18.31
CA PHE A 197 0.73 8.88 -17.34
C PHE A 197 0.66 9.62 -16.00
N THR A 198 0.26 8.92 -14.93
CA THR A 198 0.11 9.50 -13.59
C THR A 198 1.16 8.96 -12.62
N GLU A 199 1.54 9.80 -11.66
CA GLU A 199 2.49 9.54 -10.58
C GLU A 199 2.02 8.41 -9.63
N LYS A 200 2.92 7.50 -9.25
CA LYS A 200 2.70 6.55 -8.14
C LYS A 200 3.45 7.04 -6.91
N ASP A 201 2.79 7.82 -6.06
CA ASP A 201 3.29 8.05 -4.71
C ASP A 201 2.86 6.92 -3.76
N CYS A 202 3.86 6.20 -3.26
CA CYS A 202 3.82 5.60 -1.93
C CYS A 202 4.09 6.72 -0.94
N PHE A 203 3.06 7.20 -0.24
CA PHE A 203 3.27 8.11 0.89
C PHE A 203 4.02 7.38 1.99
N SER A 204 5.28 7.77 2.19
CA SER A 204 6.09 7.47 3.36
C SER A 204 5.47 8.09 4.61
N ILE A 205 5.48 7.30 5.67
CA ILE A 205 5.16 7.69 7.04
C ILE A 205 6.07 8.86 7.46
N ASN A 206 5.46 9.94 7.97
CA ASN A 206 6.16 10.87 8.85
C ASN A 206 6.52 10.11 10.14
N ALA A 207 7.72 9.54 10.18
CA ALA A 207 8.38 9.27 11.45
C ALA A 207 9.04 10.59 11.86
N LEU A 208 8.38 11.33 12.75
CA LEU A 208 9.12 12.12 13.73
C LEU A 208 9.92 11.10 14.54
N VAL A 209 11.17 10.90 14.15
CA VAL A 209 12.17 10.19 14.93
C VAL A 209 12.60 11.14 16.05
N PRO A 210 12.20 10.94 17.33
CA PRO A 210 13.13 11.31 18.38
C PRO A 210 14.27 10.30 18.25
N LEU A 211 15.47 10.80 17.95
CA LEU A 211 16.69 10.02 18.09
C LEU A 211 16.78 9.60 19.57
N GLN A 212 16.26 8.44 19.94
CA GLN A 212 16.64 7.78 21.17
C GLN A 212 17.97 7.09 20.88
N THR A 213 19.03 7.84 21.11
CA THR A 213 20.37 7.28 21.23
C THR A 213 20.37 6.25 22.34
N PHE A 214 20.70 5.01 21.99
CA PHE A 214 21.17 4.00 22.94
C PHE A 214 22.26 4.64 23.80
N VAL A 215 21.95 4.89 25.08
CA VAL A 215 22.94 5.28 26.06
C VAL A 215 23.70 4.02 26.46
N HIS A 216 24.64 3.61 25.61
CA HIS A 216 25.91 3.19 26.19
C HIS A 216 26.43 4.41 26.95
N VAL A 217 26.66 4.27 28.26
CA VAL A 217 27.29 5.30 29.09
C VAL A 217 28.75 5.45 28.62
N HIS A 218 28.93 6.06 27.46
CA HIS A 218 30.15 6.77 27.15
C HIS A 218 30.06 8.08 27.92
N LEU A 219 30.84 8.22 29.00
CA LEU A 219 31.13 9.53 29.54
C LEU A 219 31.60 10.39 28.35
N PRO A 220 30.84 11.42 27.92
CA PRO A 220 31.28 12.22 26.80
C PRO A 220 32.61 12.85 27.18
N PHE A 221 33.62 12.64 26.34
CA PHE A 221 35.01 13.04 26.59
C PHE A 221 35.12 14.52 26.95
N HIS A 222 34.22 15.36 26.43
CA HIS A 222 34.08 16.78 26.77
C HIS A 222 33.73 17.06 28.24
N ILE A 223 33.03 16.15 28.93
CA ILE A 223 32.69 16.30 30.35
C ILE A 223 33.85 15.87 31.24
N ILE A 224 34.60 14.84 30.86
CA ILE A 224 35.90 14.53 31.50
C ILE A 224 36.83 15.74 31.34
N ILE A 225 36.84 16.38 30.17
CA ILE A 225 37.57 17.64 29.93
C ILE A 225 37.02 18.78 30.79
N TYR A 226 35.70 18.89 31.03
CA TYR A 226 35.15 19.93 31.91
C TYR A 226 35.49 19.69 33.40
N LEU A 227 35.42 18.44 33.85
CA LEU A 227 35.82 18.03 35.20
C LEU A 227 37.33 18.21 35.41
N LEU A 228 38.14 17.78 34.42
CA LEU A 228 39.58 18.04 34.42
C LEU A 228 39.87 19.53 34.32
N THR A 229 39.15 20.32 33.52
CA THR A 229 39.41 21.77 33.44
C THR A 229 39.00 22.46 34.71
N VAL A 230 37.95 22.07 35.44
CA VAL A 230 37.61 22.65 36.75
C VAL A 230 38.61 22.23 37.82
N ILE A 231 39.02 20.95 37.86
CA ILE A 231 40.09 20.48 38.77
C ILE A 231 41.41 21.17 38.43
N LEU A 232 41.74 21.31 37.14
CA LEU A 232 42.89 22.04 36.66
C LEU A 232 42.74 23.53 36.93
N LEU A 233 41.55 24.15 36.86
CA LEU A 233 41.36 25.57 37.15
C LEU A 233 41.52 25.85 38.64
N VAL A 234 40.99 24.98 39.51
CA VAL A 234 41.19 25.08 40.96
C VAL A 234 42.65 24.78 41.32
N SER A 235 43.26 23.77 40.69
CA SER A 235 44.69 23.46 40.84
C SER A 235 45.56 24.57 40.26
N PHE A 236 45.11 25.24 39.20
CA PHE A 236 45.80 26.33 38.50
C PHE A 236 45.61 27.63 39.24
N VAL A 237 44.50 27.90 39.90
CA VAL A 237 44.33 29.07 40.77
C VAL A 237 45.14 28.89 42.06
N THR A 238 45.19 27.69 42.62
CA THR A 238 46.06 27.38 43.77
C THR A 238 47.54 27.34 43.38
N TRP A 239 47.86 26.85 42.17
CA TRP A 239 49.20 26.90 41.59
C TRP A 239 49.58 28.32 41.23
N ILE A 240 48.75 29.13 40.57
CA ILE A 240 48.94 30.56 40.30
C ILE A 240 49.09 31.35 41.60
N SER A 241 48.35 31.04 42.65
CA SER A 241 48.55 31.69 43.95
C SER A 241 49.94 31.37 44.53
N ARG A 242 50.46 30.15 44.31
CA ARG A 242 51.84 29.75 44.65
C ARG A 242 52.88 30.25 43.63
N LEU A 243 52.49 30.43 42.38
CA LEU A 243 53.31 30.85 41.25
C LEU A 243 53.48 32.36 41.26
N MET A 244 52.46 33.14 41.60
CA MET A 244 52.51 34.58 41.83
C MET A 244 53.43 34.94 43.01
N ARG A 245 53.67 33.97 43.93
CA ARG A 245 54.75 34.06 44.94
C ARG A 245 56.13 33.73 44.39
N LEU A 246 56.25 32.97 43.29
CA LEU A 246 57.52 32.53 42.70
C LEU A 246 57.92 33.33 41.45
N PHE A 247 56.98 33.98 40.78
CA PHE A 247 57.12 34.68 39.50
C PHE A 247 56.88 36.18 39.62
N ALA A 248 57.23 36.74 40.78
CA ALA A 248 57.74 38.11 40.86
C ALA A 248 59.01 38.32 40.00
N ASN A 249 59.52 37.30 39.29
CA ASN A 249 60.54 37.44 38.27
C ASN A 249 60.29 36.56 37.03
N LYS A 250 60.00 37.27 35.93
CA LYS A 250 60.19 36.98 34.50
C LYS A 250 59.35 35.89 33.79
N LEU A 251 59.04 36.26 32.56
CA LEU A 251 57.95 35.85 31.67
C LEU A 251 58.47 35.07 30.45
N SER A 252 57.75 34.05 29.98
CA SER A 252 57.27 33.89 28.58
C SER A 252 56.85 32.43 28.28
N PHE A 253 55.56 32.21 28.02
CA PHE A 253 54.99 30.90 27.67
C PHE A 253 53.93 31.08 26.57
N VAL A 254 54.37 31.40 25.35
CA VAL A 254 53.47 31.71 24.21
C VAL A 254 53.75 30.85 22.96
N LYS A 255 54.53 29.77 23.04
CA LYS A 255 54.91 28.99 21.83
C LYS A 255 54.29 27.60 21.67
N VAL A 256 53.37 27.17 22.54
CA VAL A 256 52.91 25.77 22.53
C VAL A 256 51.49 25.56 21.98
N LEU A 257 50.68 26.62 21.82
CA LEU A 257 49.25 26.46 21.47
C LEU A 257 48.92 26.45 19.96
N GLY A 258 49.90 26.48 19.06
CA GLY A 258 49.66 26.57 17.60
C GLY A 258 49.56 25.25 16.84
N ALA A 259 49.74 24.09 17.48
CA ALA A 259 49.96 22.82 16.77
C ALA A 259 48.82 21.78 16.87
N PHE A 260 47.75 22.07 17.61
CA PHE A 260 46.70 21.07 17.87
C PHE A 260 45.39 21.44 17.15
N PHE A 261 45.35 21.09 15.85
CA PHE A 261 44.21 20.46 15.15
C PHE A 261 43.09 21.30 14.49
N GLY A 262 43.30 21.65 13.22
CA GLY A 262 42.29 21.54 12.15
C GLY A 262 42.62 20.32 11.24
N ILE A 263 41.77 19.71 10.39
CA ILE A 263 40.43 19.99 9.83
C ILE A 263 39.78 18.61 9.40
N PRO A 264 38.69 18.46 8.59
CA PRO A 264 37.64 17.44 8.76
C PRO A 264 37.58 16.40 7.59
N VAL A 265 36.61 15.47 7.60
CA VAL A 265 36.32 14.58 6.44
C VAL A 265 34.80 14.44 6.20
N ILE A 266 34.42 14.54 4.93
CA ILE A 266 33.07 14.45 4.33
C ILE A 266 32.94 13.12 3.57
N ILE A 267 31.77 12.45 3.60
CA ILE A 267 31.40 11.39 2.66
C ILE A 267 29.90 11.54 2.26
N ARG A 268 29.60 11.29 0.97
CA ARG A 268 28.27 11.22 0.35
C ARG A 268 28.21 10.06 -0.68
N PRO A 269 27.04 9.65 -1.20
CA PRO A 269 26.51 8.29 -1.09
C PRO A 269 26.44 7.52 -2.42
N SER A 270 26.03 6.24 -2.39
CA SER A 270 25.74 5.42 -3.58
C SER A 270 24.28 4.94 -3.63
N GLN A 271 23.80 4.87 -4.87
CA GLN A 271 22.43 4.60 -5.33
C GLN A 271 22.08 3.10 -5.33
N ALA A 272 20.78 2.80 -5.27
CA ALA A 272 20.18 1.56 -5.76
C ALA A 272 18.83 1.89 -6.43
N SER A 273 18.60 1.30 -7.59
CA SER A 273 17.41 1.43 -8.43
C SER A 273 16.71 0.09 -8.55
N GLU A 274 15.39 0.05 -8.39
CA GLU A 274 14.55 -1.13 -8.61
C GLU A 274 13.58 -0.95 -9.77
N VAL A 275 13.33 -2.05 -10.47
CA VAL A 275 12.59 -2.17 -11.73
C VAL A 275 11.12 -2.46 -11.46
N MET A 276 10.23 -1.71 -12.10
CA MET A 276 8.78 -1.84 -11.98
C MET A 276 8.19 -2.64 -13.16
N ILE A 277 7.47 -3.72 -12.86
CA ILE A 277 6.68 -4.48 -13.86
C ILE A 277 5.24 -3.95 -13.84
N LEU A 278 4.78 -3.38 -14.96
CA LEU A 278 3.42 -2.87 -15.14
C LEU A 278 2.56 -3.91 -15.88
N THR A 279 1.73 -4.66 -15.15
CA THR A 279 0.66 -5.47 -15.76
C THR A 279 -0.58 -4.60 -15.98
N ASN A 280 -0.88 -4.26 -17.23
CA ASN A 280 -2.02 -3.40 -17.58
C ASN A 280 -3.31 -4.24 -17.68
N ASN A 281 -4.24 -3.98 -16.77
CA ASN A 281 -5.53 -4.66 -16.65
C ASN A 281 -6.55 -3.97 -17.57
N ARG A 282 -6.68 -4.41 -18.83
CA ARG A 282 -7.55 -3.77 -19.84
C ARG A 282 -8.78 -4.63 -20.19
N SER A 283 -9.95 -4.00 -20.29
CA SER A 283 -11.21 -4.61 -20.72
C SER A 283 -11.26 -4.72 -22.25
N SER A 284 -11.24 -5.93 -22.80
CA SER A 284 -11.49 -6.21 -24.22
C SER A 284 -12.99 -6.36 -24.50
N ILE A 285 -13.45 -5.81 -25.63
CA ILE A 285 -14.82 -6.00 -26.14
C ILE A 285 -14.72 -6.84 -27.41
N ASN A 286 -15.14 -8.08 -27.32
CA ASN A 286 -15.21 -8.99 -28.46
C ASN A 286 -16.52 -8.73 -29.21
N VAL A 287 -16.48 -8.70 -30.54
CA VAL A 287 -17.68 -8.60 -31.38
C VAL A 287 -17.79 -9.88 -32.19
N LEU A 288 -18.96 -10.50 -32.21
CA LEU A 288 -19.25 -11.70 -32.98
C LEU A 288 -20.37 -11.36 -33.96
N LEU A 289 -20.07 -11.42 -35.25
CA LEU A 289 -21.05 -11.23 -36.32
C LEU A 289 -21.49 -12.63 -36.76
N ILE A 290 -22.77 -12.95 -36.63
CA ILE A 290 -23.31 -14.26 -37.02
C ILE A 290 -24.32 -14.02 -38.15
N GLN A 291 -23.92 -14.41 -39.35
CA GLN A 291 -24.66 -14.09 -40.58
C GLN A 291 -25.47 -15.27 -41.14
N ASN A 292 -25.39 -16.47 -40.54
CA ASN A 292 -26.01 -17.68 -41.10
C ASN A 292 -26.93 -18.42 -40.10
N LYS A 293 -27.99 -19.06 -40.62
CA LYS A 293 -28.89 -19.97 -39.90
C LYS A 293 -28.16 -21.26 -39.58
N ASN A 294 -27.52 -21.29 -38.43
CA ASN A 294 -26.91 -22.51 -37.94
C ASN A 294 -27.66 -23.05 -36.73
N ASP A 295 -27.51 -24.36 -36.50
CA ASP A 295 -28.16 -25.09 -35.42
C ASP A 295 -27.67 -24.58 -34.05
N TYR A 296 -28.45 -24.79 -32.99
CA TYR A 296 -28.09 -24.40 -31.61
C TYR A 296 -26.69 -24.88 -31.20
N ASP A 297 -26.26 -26.02 -31.75
CA ASP A 297 -24.96 -26.63 -31.51
C ASP A 297 -23.77 -25.78 -32.00
N ASP A 298 -23.92 -25.00 -33.07
CA ASP A 298 -22.85 -24.13 -33.57
C ASP A 298 -22.62 -22.94 -32.64
N TYR A 299 -23.68 -22.42 -32.05
CA TYR A 299 -23.58 -21.35 -31.04
C TYR A 299 -22.87 -21.81 -29.77
N LYS A 300 -23.10 -23.06 -29.38
CA LYS A 300 -22.39 -23.70 -28.27
C LYS A 300 -20.91 -23.85 -28.59
N ASN A 301 -20.58 -24.27 -29.81
CA ASN A 301 -19.21 -24.37 -30.31
C ASN A 301 -18.49 -23.01 -30.27
N TYR A 302 -19.14 -21.92 -30.66
CA TYR A 302 -18.55 -20.58 -30.55
C TYR A 302 -18.26 -20.20 -29.09
N ILE A 303 -19.20 -20.41 -28.17
CA ILE A 303 -18.96 -20.15 -26.73
C ILE A 303 -17.80 -21.01 -26.21
N ASP A 304 -17.72 -22.28 -26.60
CA ASP A 304 -16.64 -23.18 -26.20
C ASP A 304 -15.28 -22.76 -26.78
N ILE A 305 -15.25 -22.26 -28.02
CA ILE A 305 -14.06 -21.65 -28.63
C ILE A 305 -13.65 -20.42 -27.81
N TYR A 306 -14.58 -19.53 -27.47
CA TYR A 306 -14.29 -18.36 -26.63
C TYR A 306 -13.82 -18.74 -25.22
N ASP A 307 -14.43 -19.73 -24.58
CA ASP A 307 -14.02 -20.23 -23.26
C ASP A 307 -12.57 -20.74 -23.30
N LYS A 308 -12.18 -21.42 -24.39
CA LYS A 308 -10.80 -21.87 -24.63
C LYS A 308 -9.83 -20.73 -24.95
N LEU A 309 -10.27 -19.72 -25.71
CA LEU A 309 -9.45 -18.57 -26.12
C LEU A 309 -9.15 -17.60 -24.96
N TYR A 310 -10.00 -17.57 -23.92
CA TYR A 310 -9.86 -16.68 -22.77
C TYR A 310 -9.75 -17.48 -21.45
N PRO A 311 -8.65 -18.23 -21.24
CA PRO A 311 -8.47 -19.06 -20.05
C PRO A 311 -8.48 -18.24 -18.75
N ASN A 312 -8.07 -16.97 -18.84
CA ASN A 312 -8.23 -16.00 -17.77
C ASN A 312 -9.64 -15.41 -17.85
N LYS A 313 -10.53 -15.90 -16.97
CA LYS A 313 -11.97 -15.56 -16.80
C LYS A 313 -12.25 -14.10 -16.41
N ARG A 314 -11.52 -13.13 -16.97
CA ARG A 314 -11.76 -11.69 -16.78
C ARG A 314 -12.88 -11.27 -17.73
N ARG A 315 -14.12 -11.24 -17.22
CA ARG A 315 -15.37 -10.74 -17.84
C ARG A 315 -15.18 -10.08 -19.22
N PRO A 316 -15.04 -10.86 -20.32
CA PRO A 316 -14.93 -10.27 -21.63
C PRO A 316 -16.31 -9.75 -22.04
N ARG A 317 -16.39 -8.49 -22.44
CA ARG A 317 -17.61 -7.92 -23.00
C ARG A 317 -17.78 -8.48 -24.41
N THR A 318 -18.88 -9.17 -24.70
CA THR A 318 -19.09 -9.84 -26.00
C THR A 318 -20.37 -9.34 -26.66
N LEU A 319 -20.25 -8.55 -27.72
CA LEU A 319 -21.38 -8.10 -28.52
C LEU A 319 -21.64 -9.15 -29.61
N VAL A 320 -22.84 -9.68 -29.67
CA VAL A 320 -23.25 -10.60 -30.74
C VAL A 320 -24.27 -9.90 -31.61
N ILE A 321 -24.02 -9.82 -32.91
CA ILE A 321 -24.96 -9.21 -33.86
C ILE A 321 -25.53 -10.33 -34.75
N LEU A 322 -26.85 -10.51 -34.67
CA LEU A 322 -27.60 -11.44 -35.50
C LEU A 322 -28.23 -10.66 -36.66
N THR A 323 -27.97 -11.06 -37.90
CA THR A 323 -28.40 -10.31 -39.09
C THR A 323 -29.52 -10.98 -39.89
N ASP A 324 -30.00 -12.15 -39.47
CA ASP A 324 -31.05 -12.89 -40.19
C ASP A 324 -32.44 -12.74 -39.54
N GLN A 325 -33.47 -12.53 -40.36
CA GLN A 325 -34.82 -12.11 -39.94
C GLN A 325 -35.75 -13.27 -39.54
N ASP A 326 -35.34 -14.51 -39.74
CA ASP A 326 -36.17 -15.71 -39.56
C ASP A 326 -35.89 -16.46 -38.24
N TYR A 327 -35.28 -15.81 -37.26
CA TYR A 327 -34.87 -16.45 -36.00
C TYR A 327 -36.03 -16.51 -35.00
N ASP A 328 -36.91 -17.51 -35.14
CA ASP A 328 -38.24 -17.50 -34.52
C ASP A 328 -38.37 -18.34 -33.23
N SER A 329 -37.34 -18.37 -32.37
CA SER A 329 -37.60 -18.81 -30.98
C SER A 329 -36.75 -18.10 -29.95
N ASP A 330 -37.39 -17.23 -29.17
CA ASP A 330 -36.86 -16.65 -27.92
C ASP A 330 -36.23 -17.74 -27.01
N GLY A 331 -36.73 -18.97 -27.09
CA GLY A 331 -36.20 -20.13 -26.38
C GLY A 331 -34.77 -20.50 -26.78
N SER A 332 -34.40 -20.43 -28.05
CA SER A 332 -33.04 -20.76 -28.52
C SER A 332 -32.01 -19.72 -28.08
N ILE A 333 -32.34 -18.43 -28.19
CA ILE A 333 -31.51 -17.31 -27.73
C ILE A 333 -31.35 -17.36 -26.21
N LYS A 334 -32.43 -17.60 -25.48
CA LYS A 334 -32.39 -17.79 -24.02
C LYS A 334 -31.49 -18.96 -23.63
N ASN A 335 -31.65 -20.13 -24.25
CA ASN A 335 -30.81 -21.31 -23.98
C ASN A 335 -29.33 -21.05 -24.30
N TRP A 336 -29.05 -20.23 -25.31
CA TRP A 336 -27.69 -19.85 -25.68
C TRP A 336 -27.08 -18.88 -24.66
N LEU A 337 -27.79 -17.82 -24.27
CA LEU A 337 -27.35 -16.88 -23.24
C LEU A 337 -27.23 -17.55 -21.87
N GLN A 338 -28.12 -18.50 -21.55
CA GLN A 338 -28.01 -19.40 -20.39
C GLN A 338 -26.73 -20.22 -20.45
N TYR A 339 -26.45 -20.87 -21.59
CA TYR A 339 -25.22 -21.64 -21.75
C TYR A 339 -23.97 -20.76 -21.59
N GLY A 340 -23.96 -19.58 -22.20
CA GLY A 340 -22.89 -18.58 -22.02
C GLY A 340 -22.69 -18.20 -20.55
N TRP A 341 -23.79 -18.03 -19.81
CA TRP A 341 -23.74 -17.78 -18.36
C TRP A 341 -23.09 -18.94 -17.60
N THR A 342 -23.41 -20.20 -17.91
CA THR A 342 -22.75 -21.37 -17.28
C THR A 342 -21.24 -21.41 -17.54
N LYS A 343 -20.82 -20.85 -18.67
CA LYS A 343 -19.42 -20.67 -19.06
C LYS A 343 -18.79 -19.37 -18.52
N LYS A 344 -19.50 -18.65 -17.63
CA LYS A 344 -19.07 -17.40 -16.98
C LYS A 344 -18.89 -16.22 -17.95
N PHE A 345 -19.60 -16.23 -19.08
CA PHE A 345 -19.75 -15.06 -19.97
C PHE A 345 -20.83 -14.13 -19.42
N LEU A 346 -20.44 -13.27 -18.48
CA LEU A 346 -21.37 -12.38 -17.77
C LEU A 346 -21.85 -11.21 -18.65
N ASP A 347 -20.95 -10.65 -19.46
CA ASP A 347 -21.16 -9.39 -20.17
C ASP A 347 -21.42 -9.63 -21.66
N VAL A 348 -22.48 -10.39 -21.98
CA VAL A 348 -22.94 -10.63 -23.35
C VAL A 348 -24.15 -9.76 -23.65
N SER A 349 -24.09 -9.00 -24.74
CA SER A 349 -25.23 -8.29 -25.33
C SER A 349 -25.47 -8.83 -26.73
N LEU A 350 -26.71 -9.20 -27.02
CA LEU A 350 -27.10 -9.66 -28.33
C LEU A 350 -27.95 -8.59 -29.01
N VAL A 351 -27.57 -8.18 -30.20
CA VAL A 351 -28.31 -7.22 -31.03
C VAL A 351 -28.83 -7.95 -32.25
N GLU A 352 -30.13 -7.92 -32.43
CA GLU A 352 -30.81 -8.47 -33.59
C GLU A 352 -31.09 -7.34 -34.59
N GLU A 353 -30.49 -7.42 -35.78
CA GLU A 353 -30.67 -6.47 -36.86
C GLU A 353 -31.91 -6.86 -37.70
N ARG A 354 -33.08 -6.32 -37.31
CA ARG A 354 -34.32 -6.41 -38.10
C ARG A 354 -34.56 -5.09 -38.85
N HIS A 355 -35.81 -4.63 -38.95
CA HIS A 355 -36.12 -3.27 -39.39
C HIS A 355 -35.63 -2.20 -38.41
N HIS A 356 -35.45 -2.59 -37.14
CA HIS A 356 -34.80 -1.82 -36.07
C HIS A 356 -33.82 -2.75 -35.34
N CYS A 357 -32.78 -2.18 -34.72
CA CYS A 357 -31.86 -2.94 -33.86
C CYS A 357 -32.53 -3.27 -32.53
N ILE A 358 -32.77 -4.54 -32.25
CA ILE A 358 -33.36 -5.02 -31.00
C ILE A 358 -32.25 -5.56 -30.11
N LEU A 359 -32.08 -5.00 -28.92
CA LEU A 359 -31.18 -5.50 -27.89
C LEU A 359 -31.89 -6.58 -27.07
N GLN A 360 -31.35 -7.81 -27.12
CA GLN A 360 -31.77 -8.94 -26.31
C GLN A 360 -30.87 -9.03 -25.06
N GLU A 361 -31.49 -8.91 -23.89
CA GLU A 361 -30.82 -8.96 -22.59
C GLU A 361 -31.32 -10.17 -21.79
N TYR A 362 -30.40 -11.07 -21.45
CA TYR A 362 -30.71 -12.18 -20.54
C TYR A 362 -30.31 -11.83 -19.11
N ASN A 363 -31.29 -11.87 -18.20
CA ASN A 363 -31.10 -11.78 -16.76
C ASN A 363 -31.07 -13.20 -16.15
N PRO A 364 -29.90 -13.69 -15.71
CA PRO A 364 -29.73 -15.05 -15.19
C PRO A 364 -30.26 -15.24 -13.77
N PHE A 365 -30.54 -14.15 -13.04
CA PHE A 365 -30.97 -14.22 -11.64
C PHE A 365 -32.47 -14.49 -11.51
N ILE A 366 -33.26 -14.00 -12.47
CA ILE A 366 -34.71 -14.22 -12.58
C ILE A 366 -35.08 -15.09 -13.79
N ASP A 367 -34.08 -15.56 -14.53
CA ASP A 367 -34.21 -16.37 -15.74
C ASP A 367 -35.14 -15.77 -16.81
N THR A 368 -35.06 -14.45 -17.02
CA THR A 368 -35.88 -13.73 -18.00
C THR A 368 -35.04 -13.22 -19.16
N LEU A 369 -35.58 -13.35 -20.38
CA LEU A 369 -35.07 -12.66 -21.56
C LEU A 369 -35.94 -11.41 -21.78
N SER A 370 -35.31 -10.24 -21.90
CA SER A 370 -35.99 -9.00 -22.26
C SER A 370 -35.47 -8.47 -23.58
N SER A 371 -36.35 -7.84 -24.35
CA SER A 371 -36.05 -7.27 -25.66
C SER A 371 -36.38 -5.78 -25.64
N HIS A 372 -35.44 -4.95 -26.05
CA HIS A 372 -35.58 -3.48 -26.07
C HIS A 372 -35.11 -2.92 -27.41
N ASN A 373 -35.66 -1.80 -27.87
CA ASN A 373 -35.06 -1.15 -29.04
C ASN A 373 -33.75 -0.50 -28.62
N LEU A 374 -32.70 -0.68 -29.43
CA LEU A 374 -31.39 -0.09 -29.17
C LEU A 374 -31.42 1.46 -29.20
N ASP A 375 -32.39 2.03 -29.91
CA ASP A 375 -32.60 3.48 -29.99
C ASP A 375 -33.28 4.08 -28.75
N ASP A 376 -33.81 3.25 -27.84
CA ASP A 376 -34.47 3.72 -26.64
C ASP A 376 -33.43 4.36 -25.70
N SER A 377 -33.73 5.56 -25.19
CA SER A 377 -32.81 6.44 -24.43
C SER A 377 -32.29 5.87 -23.09
N GLY A 378 -32.68 4.65 -22.72
CA GLY A 378 -32.22 3.92 -21.55
C GLY A 378 -31.47 2.61 -21.84
N SER A 379 -31.46 2.13 -23.08
CA SER A 379 -30.78 0.88 -23.43
C SER A 379 -29.26 1.05 -23.34
N LYS A 380 -28.59 0.09 -22.69
CA LYS A 380 -27.13 0.10 -22.52
C LYS A 380 -26.59 -1.23 -22.98
N LEU A 381 -25.67 -1.20 -23.95
CA LEU A 381 -24.87 -2.39 -24.25
C LEU A 381 -24.04 -2.76 -23.02
N PHE A 382 -24.03 -4.06 -22.72
CA PHE A 382 -23.42 -4.66 -21.55
C PHE A 382 -23.99 -4.07 -20.25
N PRO A 383 -25.31 -4.24 -20.00
CA PRO A 383 -25.86 -3.83 -18.72
C PRO A 383 -25.09 -4.58 -17.63
N ASP A 384 -24.72 -3.87 -16.56
CA ASP A 384 -24.05 -4.52 -15.45
C ASP A 384 -25.08 -5.38 -14.70
N LYS A 385 -25.17 -6.65 -15.12
CA LYS A 385 -26.13 -7.63 -14.59
C LYS A 385 -25.97 -7.84 -13.08
N LEU A 386 -24.82 -7.47 -12.51
CA LEU A 386 -24.58 -7.58 -11.06
C LEU A 386 -25.11 -6.39 -10.25
N THR A 387 -25.59 -5.33 -10.90
CA THR A 387 -26.20 -4.19 -10.19
C THR A 387 -27.47 -4.55 -9.45
N ASN A 388 -28.17 -5.59 -9.91
CA ASN A 388 -29.38 -6.09 -9.28
C ASN A 388 -29.47 -7.61 -9.45
N VAL A 389 -29.13 -8.34 -8.39
CA VAL A 389 -29.20 -9.81 -8.33
C VAL A 389 -30.48 -10.25 -7.61
N TYR A 390 -31.57 -9.50 -7.82
CA TYR A 390 -32.85 -9.74 -7.14
C TYR A 390 -33.30 -11.20 -7.24
N GLY A 391 -33.70 -11.75 -6.09
CA GLY A 391 -34.22 -13.11 -5.99
C GLY A 391 -33.15 -14.21 -6.04
N TYR A 392 -31.89 -13.87 -6.30
CA TYR A 392 -30.82 -14.85 -6.25
C TYR A 392 -30.50 -15.24 -4.80
N THR A 393 -30.23 -16.52 -4.62
CA THR A 393 -29.96 -17.12 -3.31
C THR A 393 -28.48 -17.38 -3.14
N PHE A 394 -27.85 -16.73 -2.17
CA PHE A 394 -26.45 -16.93 -1.83
C PHE A 394 -26.29 -18.00 -0.75
N SER A 395 -25.27 -18.81 -0.93
CA SER A 395 -24.74 -19.73 0.06
C SER A 395 -23.37 -19.23 0.52
N ILE A 396 -23.17 -19.13 1.83
CA ILE A 396 -21.94 -18.60 2.41
C ILE A 396 -21.25 -19.62 3.30
N GLY A 397 -19.94 -19.75 3.12
CA GLY A 397 -19.07 -20.57 3.96
C GLY A 397 -18.64 -19.84 5.22
N ALA A 398 -18.76 -20.52 6.37
CA ALA A 398 -18.36 -20.04 7.68
C ALA A 398 -17.46 -21.07 8.37
N ILE A 399 -16.44 -20.60 9.11
CA ILE A 399 -15.62 -21.46 9.97
C ILE A 399 -16.08 -21.28 11.42
N VAL A 400 -16.51 -22.38 12.04
CA VAL A 400 -17.07 -22.37 13.40
C VAL A 400 -16.07 -21.88 14.45
N GLN A 401 -14.79 -22.10 14.20
CA GLN A 401 -13.70 -21.73 15.12
C GLN A 401 -13.16 -20.32 14.93
N ASP A 402 -13.68 -19.55 13.99
CA ASP A 402 -13.26 -18.16 13.83
C ASP A 402 -13.86 -17.33 14.98
N THR A 403 -13.03 -16.92 15.95
CA THR A 403 -13.50 -16.14 17.10
C THR A 403 -13.98 -14.74 16.73
N SER A 404 -13.71 -14.29 15.50
CA SER A 404 -14.29 -13.07 14.96
C SER A 404 -15.74 -13.24 14.50
N LEU A 405 -16.22 -14.49 14.36
CA LEU A 405 -17.52 -14.90 13.85
C LEU A 405 -18.38 -15.52 14.96
N THR A 406 -19.58 -14.99 15.15
CA THR A 406 -20.62 -15.66 15.93
C THR A 406 -21.66 -16.24 14.98
N ILE A 407 -21.94 -17.54 15.09
CA ILE A 407 -22.96 -18.23 14.30
C ILE A 407 -24.24 -18.28 15.12
N ILE A 408 -25.32 -17.70 14.61
CA ILE A 408 -26.65 -17.75 15.22
C ILE A 408 -27.36 -18.97 14.66
N ARG A 409 -27.88 -19.81 15.55
CA ARG A 409 -28.55 -21.07 15.21
C ARG A 409 -30.03 -21.03 15.57
N ASN A 410 -30.86 -21.77 14.83
CA ASN A 410 -32.23 -22.06 15.23
C ASN A 410 -32.28 -23.21 16.27
N GLU A 411 -33.49 -23.60 16.66
CA GLU A 411 -33.74 -24.71 17.61
C GLU A 411 -33.19 -26.06 17.09
N ASP A 412 -33.18 -26.25 15.77
CA ASP A 412 -32.62 -27.44 15.11
C ASP A 412 -31.09 -27.39 14.95
N SER A 413 -30.42 -26.43 15.59
CA SER A 413 -28.96 -26.20 15.51
C SER A 413 -28.44 -25.83 14.11
N GLN A 414 -29.31 -25.48 13.17
CA GLN A 414 -28.95 -25.00 11.83
C GLN A 414 -28.53 -23.53 11.90
N ALA A 415 -27.43 -23.17 11.23
CA ALA A 415 -26.99 -21.79 11.12
C ALA A 415 -27.99 -20.97 10.29
N ILE A 416 -28.60 -19.96 10.91
CA ILE A 416 -29.57 -19.06 10.29
C ILE A 416 -28.99 -17.68 10.01
N ASP A 417 -28.00 -17.24 10.79
CA ASP A 417 -27.39 -15.93 10.61
C ASP A 417 -25.95 -15.93 11.13
N LEU A 418 -25.16 -14.95 10.66
CA LEU A 418 -23.80 -14.72 11.12
C LEU A 418 -23.71 -13.34 11.76
N LYS A 419 -22.81 -13.19 12.73
CA LYS A 419 -22.48 -11.91 13.33
C LYS A 419 -20.97 -11.75 13.34
N THR A 420 -20.47 -10.95 12.40
CA THR A 420 -19.08 -10.52 12.28
C THR A 420 -19.05 -9.22 11.47
N PRO A 421 -18.09 -8.30 11.71
CA PRO A 421 -17.97 -7.08 10.92
C PRO A 421 -17.92 -7.32 9.40
N LEU A 422 -17.31 -8.44 8.96
CA LEU A 422 -17.26 -8.80 7.54
C LEU A 422 -18.65 -9.13 6.98
N TYR A 423 -19.48 -9.80 7.78
CA TYR A 423 -20.81 -10.22 7.39
C TYR A 423 -21.82 -9.07 7.47
N ASP A 424 -21.62 -8.12 8.37
CA ASP A 424 -22.40 -6.87 8.36
C ASP A 424 -22.17 -6.10 7.04
N LYS A 425 -20.95 -6.12 6.50
CA LYS A 425 -20.67 -5.60 5.16
C LYS A 425 -21.35 -6.42 4.06
N ILE A 426 -21.34 -7.74 4.17
CA ILE A 426 -22.10 -8.61 3.25
C ILE A 426 -23.60 -8.28 3.32
N LYS A 427 -24.17 -8.02 4.50
CA LYS A 427 -25.58 -7.59 4.67
C LYS A 427 -25.86 -6.26 3.98
N ILE A 428 -24.93 -5.31 4.02
CA ILE A 428 -25.03 -4.05 3.26
C ILE A 428 -25.05 -4.35 1.76
N ILE A 429 -24.14 -5.20 1.29
CA ILE A 429 -24.05 -5.64 -0.11
C ILE A 429 -25.31 -6.40 -0.54
N MET A 430 -25.86 -7.26 0.32
CA MET A 430 -27.14 -7.96 0.14
C MET A 430 -28.29 -7.00 -0.03
N THR A 431 -28.37 -5.98 0.84
CA THR A 431 -29.41 -4.97 0.79
C THR A 431 -29.29 -4.13 -0.48
N TYR A 432 -28.07 -3.78 -0.85
CA TYR A 432 -27.79 -2.96 -2.04
C TYR A 432 -28.08 -3.70 -3.34
N MET A 433 -27.62 -4.95 -3.47
CA MET A 433 -27.80 -5.76 -4.68
C MET A 433 -29.07 -6.63 -4.67
N ASN A 434 -29.83 -6.57 -3.57
CA ASN A 434 -31.14 -7.20 -3.36
C ASN A 434 -31.17 -8.75 -3.44
N PHE A 435 -30.11 -9.42 -2.96
CA PHE A 435 -30.09 -10.88 -2.82
C PHE A 435 -30.25 -11.34 -1.37
N SER A 436 -30.61 -12.60 -1.19
CA SER A 436 -30.79 -13.23 0.13
C SER A 436 -29.76 -14.34 0.35
N ILE A 437 -29.43 -14.64 1.61
CA ILE A 437 -28.64 -15.82 1.97
C ILE A 437 -29.62 -16.92 2.34
N THR A 438 -29.54 -18.06 1.67
CA THR A 438 -30.42 -19.22 1.93
C THR A 438 -29.76 -20.27 2.80
N SER A 439 -28.43 -20.38 2.77
CA SER A 439 -27.73 -21.37 3.57
C SER A 439 -26.35 -20.89 4.00
N ILE A 440 -26.01 -21.21 5.25
CA ILE A 440 -24.68 -21.04 5.80
C ILE A 440 -24.08 -22.45 5.91
N LYS A 441 -23.00 -22.71 5.16
CA LYS A 441 -22.28 -23.99 5.24
C LYS A 441 -21.13 -23.83 6.22
N GLU A 442 -21.09 -24.71 7.20
CA GLU A 442 -20.11 -24.65 8.27
C GLU A 442 -18.98 -25.63 8.05
N ALA A 443 -17.75 -25.15 8.14
CA ALA A 443 -16.57 -26.00 8.27
C ALA A 443 -16.10 -26.01 9.73
N ASN A 444 -16.05 -27.21 10.30
CA ASN A 444 -15.61 -27.42 11.68
C ASN A 444 -14.52 -28.51 11.70
N VAL A 445 -13.27 -28.09 11.59
CA VAL A 445 -12.11 -28.99 11.75
C VAL A 445 -11.32 -28.52 12.97
N PRO A 446 -11.53 -29.11 14.16
CA PRO A 446 -10.91 -28.68 15.42
C PRO A 446 -9.39 -28.48 15.31
N GLY A 447 -8.94 -27.22 15.42
CA GLY A 447 -7.52 -26.89 15.47
C GLY A 447 -6.77 -27.03 14.15
N ASP A 448 -7.49 -27.10 13.04
CA ASP A 448 -6.91 -27.08 11.69
C ASP A 448 -7.72 -26.16 10.78
N TYR A 449 -7.44 -24.86 10.89
CA TYR A 449 -8.02 -23.84 10.02
C TYR A 449 -7.73 -24.12 8.53
N ALA A 450 -6.56 -24.66 8.20
CA ALA A 450 -6.19 -24.93 6.81
C ALA A 450 -7.08 -26.02 6.21
N ALA A 451 -7.36 -27.09 6.96
CA ALA A 451 -8.30 -28.13 6.55
C ALA A 451 -9.74 -27.62 6.44
N ALA A 452 -10.19 -26.79 7.40
CA ALA A 452 -11.51 -26.16 7.34
C ALA A 452 -11.66 -25.26 6.10
N TYR A 453 -10.65 -24.48 5.74
CA TYR A 453 -10.66 -23.70 4.50
C TYR A 453 -10.67 -24.58 3.25
N LYS A 454 -9.84 -25.62 3.21
CA LYS A 454 -9.83 -26.56 2.09
C LYS A 454 -11.22 -27.17 1.86
N GLN A 455 -11.94 -27.49 2.94
CA GLN A 455 -13.33 -27.94 2.84
C GLN A 455 -14.23 -26.87 2.20
N LEU A 456 -14.18 -25.62 2.66
CA LEU A 456 -15.00 -24.54 2.10
C LEU A 456 -14.63 -24.21 0.64
N ILE A 457 -13.36 -24.31 0.28
CA ILE A 457 -12.89 -24.10 -1.11
C ILE A 457 -13.39 -25.20 -2.02
N ASN A 458 -13.34 -26.46 -1.60
CA ASN A 458 -13.92 -27.55 -2.39
C ASN A 458 -15.42 -27.32 -2.63
N LEU A 459 -16.16 -26.82 -1.62
CA LEU A 459 -17.56 -26.44 -1.79
C LEU A 459 -17.73 -25.27 -2.77
N LEU A 460 -16.81 -24.29 -2.77
CA LEU A 460 -16.81 -23.17 -3.72
C LEU A 460 -16.51 -23.66 -5.16
N GLU A 461 -15.55 -24.56 -5.33
CA GLU A 461 -15.17 -25.15 -6.62
C GLU A 461 -16.30 -26.00 -7.21
N ASN A 462 -17.06 -26.69 -6.35
CA ASN A 462 -18.23 -27.48 -6.73
C ASN A 462 -19.51 -26.63 -6.93
N ASN A 463 -19.44 -25.31 -6.79
CA ASN A 463 -20.59 -24.38 -6.81
C ASN A 463 -21.66 -24.64 -5.73
N GLU A 464 -21.31 -25.35 -4.65
CA GLU A 464 -22.17 -25.51 -3.47
C GLU A 464 -22.11 -24.30 -2.52
N LEU A 465 -21.08 -23.47 -2.69
CA LEU A 465 -20.91 -22.17 -2.05
C LEU A 465 -20.77 -21.06 -3.09
N ASN A 466 -21.30 -19.88 -2.78
CA ASN A 466 -21.12 -18.69 -3.61
C ASN A 466 -20.02 -17.76 -3.05
N ALA A 467 -19.84 -17.74 -1.73
CA ALA A 467 -18.82 -16.92 -1.08
C ALA A 467 -18.29 -17.60 0.19
N ILE A 468 -17.08 -17.22 0.60
CA ILE A 468 -16.50 -17.62 1.89
C ILE A 468 -16.11 -16.36 2.65
N CYS A 469 -16.50 -16.27 3.91
CA CYS A 469 -16.02 -15.23 4.81
C CYS A 469 -14.61 -15.59 5.30
N LEU A 470 -13.58 -14.91 4.78
CA LEU A 470 -12.17 -15.17 5.13
C LEU A 470 -11.61 -14.04 6.01
N SER A 471 -10.85 -14.39 7.05
CA SER A 471 -9.98 -13.44 7.74
C SER A 471 -8.61 -13.37 7.04
N ARG A 472 -8.03 -12.18 6.94
CA ARG A 472 -6.85 -11.85 6.12
C ARG A 472 -5.62 -12.73 6.39
N GLY A 473 -5.45 -13.18 7.64
CA GLY A 473 -4.28 -13.95 8.08
C GLY A 473 -4.09 -15.33 7.41
N LEU A 474 -5.10 -15.81 6.67
CA LEU A 474 -5.12 -17.18 6.14
C LEU A 474 -5.09 -17.26 4.61
N MET A 475 -5.00 -16.11 3.91
CA MET A 475 -5.00 -16.06 2.44
C MET A 475 -3.73 -16.62 1.81
N GLU A 476 -2.59 -16.55 2.48
CA GLU A 476 -1.30 -17.08 1.96
C GLU A 476 -1.25 -18.61 1.89
N VAL A 477 -2.19 -19.32 2.52
CA VAL A 477 -2.25 -20.79 2.46
C VAL A 477 -2.91 -21.29 1.17
N LEU A 478 -3.51 -20.39 0.38
CA LEU A 478 -4.45 -20.75 -0.69
C LEU A 478 -3.96 -20.20 -2.06
N PRO A 479 -3.05 -20.90 -2.75
CA PRO A 479 -2.39 -20.38 -3.95
C PRO A 479 -3.29 -20.21 -5.19
N ASN A 480 -4.52 -20.72 -5.19
CA ASN A 480 -5.34 -20.88 -6.41
C ASN A 480 -6.75 -20.23 -6.36
N ILE A 481 -6.95 -19.17 -5.57
CA ILE A 481 -8.27 -18.49 -5.53
C ILE A 481 -8.43 -17.56 -6.74
N THR A 482 -9.50 -17.76 -7.52
CA THR A 482 -9.77 -17.08 -8.80
C THR A 482 -10.05 -15.57 -8.70
N SER A 483 -10.51 -15.10 -7.54
CA SER A 483 -10.77 -13.67 -7.29
C SER A 483 -10.96 -13.43 -5.79
N ILE A 484 -10.21 -12.49 -5.23
CA ILE A 484 -10.33 -12.10 -3.82
C ILE A 484 -10.83 -10.66 -3.76
N PHE A 485 -11.97 -10.45 -3.11
CA PHE A 485 -12.37 -9.11 -2.68
C PHE A 485 -11.71 -8.84 -1.34
N THR A 486 -10.48 -8.33 -1.37
CA THR A 486 -9.81 -7.84 -0.17
C THR A 486 -10.23 -6.41 0.08
N GLU A 487 -10.84 -6.15 1.22
CA GLU A 487 -10.80 -4.82 1.78
C GLU A 487 -9.36 -4.53 2.19
N ARG A 488 -8.85 -3.33 1.86
CA ARG A 488 -7.57 -2.86 2.38
C ARG A 488 -7.73 -2.49 3.86
N ASP A 489 -8.15 -3.44 4.68
CA ASP A 489 -8.03 -3.30 6.12
C ASP A 489 -6.56 -3.55 6.46
N CYS A 490 -5.81 -2.47 6.65
CA CYS A 490 -4.44 -2.49 7.15
C CYS A 490 -4.42 -3.09 8.56
N SER A 491 -4.52 -4.42 8.66
CA SER A 491 -4.40 -5.13 9.91
C SER A 491 -2.93 -5.11 10.33
N SER A 492 -2.60 -4.36 11.37
CA SER A 492 -1.29 -4.47 12.02
C SER A 492 -1.25 -5.76 12.84
N ILE A 493 -0.14 -6.51 12.72
CA ILE A 493 0.17 -7.57 13.68
C ILE A 493 0.79 -6.85 14.88
N ASN A 494 0.25 -7.11 16.07
CA ASN A 494 0.68 -6.47 17.30
C ASN A 494 1.16 -7.54 18.28
N ALA A 495 1.99 -7.13 19.23
CA ALA A 495 2.33 -7.97 20.36
C ALA A 495 1.66 -7.44 21.63
N LEU A 496 0.88 -8.31 22.27
CA LEU A 496 0.33 -8.10 23.59
C LEU A 496 1.35 -8.57 24.63
N THR A 497 1.72 -7.68 25.54
CA THR A 497 2.70 -7.97 26.60
C THR A 497 2.10 -7.70 27.97
N PRO A 498 2.55 -8.40 29.03
CA PRO A 498 2.13 -8.11 30.39
C PRO A 498 2.57 -6.69 30.78
N PHE A 499 1.77 -6.04 31.61
CA PHE A 499 2.11 -4.72 32.15
C PHE A 499 3.28 -4.87 33.12
N ARG A 500 4.48 -4.48 32.70
CA ARG A 500 5.64 -4.35 33.58
C ARG A 500 5.92 -2.87 33.86
N THR A 501 5.77 -2.48 35.12
CA THR A 501 6.34 -1.23 35.62
C THR A 501 7.80 -1.48 35.95
N PHE A 502 8.68 -1.18 35.00
CA PHE A 502 10.09 -1.10 35.34
C PHE A 502 10.32 0.23 36.06
N VAL A 503 10.62 0.17 37.35
CA VAL A 503 11.21 1.32 38.05
C VAL A 503 12.66 1.41 37.59
N GLN A 504 12.89 1.97 36.40
CA GLN A 504 14.23 2.30 35.98
C GLN A 504 14.72 3.47 36.83
N VAL A 505 15.55 3.16 37.82
CA VAL A 505 16.18 4.16 38.67
C VAL A 505 17.32 4.83 37.87
N SER A 506 17.00 5.62 36.84
CA SER A 506 17.98 6.49 36.16
C SER A 506 18.27 7.70 37.04
N ILE A 507 19.47 7.83 37.60
CA ILE A 507 19.85 9.05 38.33
C ILE A 507 20.04 10.15 37.27
N PRO A 508 19.23 11.23 37.25
CA PRO A 508 19.39 12.28 36.28
C PRO A 508 20.81 12.84 36.39
N PHE A 509 21.46 13.03 35.25
CA PHE A 509 22.83 13.57 35.22
C PHE A 509 22.92 14.92 35.94
N ASN A 510 21.86 15.74 35.88
CA ASN A 510 21.74 17.00 36.61
C ASN A 510 21.96 16.81 38.12
N ILE A 511 21.44 15.75 38.72
CA ILE A 511 21.63 15.46 40.16
C ILE A 511 23.11 15.20 40.46
N ILE A 512 23.81 14.48 39.59
CA ILE A 512 25.25 14.21 39.73
C ILE A 512 26.05 15.53 39.63
N VAL A 513 25.70 16.39 38.66
CA VAL A 513 26.31 17.72 38.50
C VAL A 513 26.05 18.60 39.73
N TYR A 514 24.81 18.63 40.24
CA TYR A 514 24.45 19.39 41.44
C TYR A 514 25.23 18.92 42.66
N LEU A 515 25.37 17.60 42.87
CA LEU A 515 26.19 17.05 43.95
C LEU A 515 27.65 17.49 43.84
N PHE A 516 28.21 17.44 42.62
CA PHE A 516 29.60 17.85 42.40
C PHE A 516 29.83 19.35 42.65
N ILE A 517 28.96 20.20 42.11
CA ILE A 517 29.01 21.66 42.33
C ILE A 517 28.84 21.99 43.82
N SER A 518 27.94 21.31 44.52
CA SER A 518 27.77 21.50 45.96
C SER A 518 29.02 21.14 46.75
N ILE A 519 29.71 20.05 46.41
CA ILE A 519 30.99 19.70 47.05
C ILE A 519 32.04 20.78 46.82
N LEU A 520 32.11 21.34 45.60
CA LEU A 520 33.04 22.44 45.28
C LEU A 520 32.70 23.71 46.06
N LEU A 521 31.42 24.10 46.12
CA LEU A 521 30.97 25.27 46.88
C LEU A 521 31.25 25.10 48.38
N ILE A 522 30.99 23.92 48.96
CA ILE A 522 31.28 23.64 50.37
C ILE A 522 32.79 23.77 50.64
N ARG A 523 33.64 23.25 49.73
CA ARG A 523 35.09 23.42 49.84
C ARG A 523 35.50 24.88 49.73
N LEU A 524 34.93 25.64 48.81
CA LEU A 524 35.19 27.06 48.62
C LEU A 524 34.80 27.86 49.87
N VAL A 525 33.60 27.66 50.41
CA VAL A 525 33.13 28.30 51.65
C VAL A 525 34.04 27.94 52.81
N THR A 526 34.38 26.66 52.98
CA THR A 526 35.30 26.22 54.04
C THR A 526 36.69 26.88 53.90
N TRP A 527 37.16 27.05 52.65
CA TRP A 527 38.44 27.68 52.36
C TRP A 527 38.42 29.20 52.63
N ILE A 528 37.40 29.91 52.18
CA ILE A 528 37.20 31.34 52.45
C ILE A 528 37.08 31.59 53.95
N SER A 529 36.29 30.78 54.67
CA SER A 529 36.15 30.90 56.12
C SER A 529 37.49 30.73 56.84
N ARG A 530 38.32 29.76 56.41
CA ARG A 530 39.68 29.59 56.94
C ARG A 530 40.57 30.79 56.64
N LEU A 531 40.50 31.35 55.42
CA LEU A 531 41.31 32.48 55.00
C LEU A 531 40.96 33.75 55.78
N MET A 532 39.68 33.96 56.07
CA MET A 532 39.19 35.05 56.90
C MET A 532 39.35 34.80 58.41
N ARG A 533 39.93 33.65 58.81
CA ARG A 533 40.08 33.21 60.21
C ARG A 533 38.75 33.12 60.98
N LEU A 534 37.63 33.03 60.26
CA LEU A 534 36.32 32.74 60.85
C LEU A 534 36.34 31.29 61.33
N PHE A 535 35.95 31.04 62.58
CA PHE A 535 35.98 29.73 63.20
C PHE A 535 37.36 29.07 63.14
N ALA A 536 38.36 29.71 63.76
CA ALA A 536 39.80 29.45 63.73
C ALA A 536 40.33 28.00 63.86
N ASN A 537 39.46 26.99 63.97
CA ASN A 537 39.61 25.59 63.51
C ASN A 537 38.31 24.76 63.68
N LYS A 538 37.16 25.42 63.94
CA LYS A 538 35.91 24.73 64.35
C LYS A 538 35.05 24.29 63.15
N LEU A 539 35.23 24.92 61.98
CA LEU A 539 34.49 24.65 60.74
C LEU A 539 35.20 23.58 59.91
N SER A 540 34.69 22.35 59.97
CA SER A 540 35.15 21.24 59.13
C SER A 540 34.21 21.03 57.95
N PHE A 541 34.75 20.50 56.84
CA PHE A 541 33.97 20.15 55.65
C PHE A 541 32.76 19.27 56.02
N VAL A 542 32.98 18.26 56.87
CA VAL A 542 31.94 17.31 57.32
C VAL A 542 30.81 18.03 58.07
N LYS A 543 31.15 19.04 58.86
CA LYS A 543 30.16 19.84 59.59
C LYS A 543 29.36 20.76 58.66
N VAL A 544 29.98 21.40 57.67
CA VAL A 544 29.25 22.23 56.70
C VAL A 544 28.35 21.36 55.81
N PHE A 545 28.87 20.20 55.38
CA PHE A 545 28.11 19.21 54.62
C PHE A 545 26.92 18.69 55.45
N GLY A 546 27.16 18.28 56.69
CA GLY A 546 26.10 17.85 57.60
C GLY A 546 25.01 18.92 57.77
N ALA A 547 25.40 20.17 58.03
CA ALA A 547 24.45 21.27 58.17
C ALA A 547 23.59 21.48 56.91
N LEU A 548 24.18 21.41 55.70
CA LEU A 548 23.45 21.55 54.43
C LEU A 548 22.42 20.45 54.18
N PHE A 549 22.66 19.24 54.67
CA PHE A 549 21.73 18.11 54.57
C PHE A 549 20.82 17.98 55.80
N GLY A 550 20.78 18.99 56.68
CA GLY A 550 19.91 19.00 57.86
C GLY A 550 20.37 18.11 59.01
N VAL A 551 21.62 17.61 58.96
CA VAL A 551 22.23 16.90 60.10
C VAL A 551 22.53 17.95 61.18
N PRO A 552 22.12 17.73 62.45
CA PRO A 552 22.37 18.68 63.50
C PRO A 552 23.88 18.85 63.74
N VAL A 553 24.35 20.10 63.75
CA VAL A 553 25.77 20.39 63.94
C VAL A 553 25.96 21.31 65.13
N THR A 554 26.75 20.86 66.10
CA THR A 554 27.08 21.68 67.27
C THR A 554 28.19 22.68 66.91
N MET A 555 27.80 23.92 66.62
CA MET A 555 28.71 25.06 66.49
C MET A 555 28.29 26.17 67.45
N ARG A 556 29.25 26.69 68.23
CA ARG A 556 29.03 27.87 69.08
C ARG A 556 29.74 29.07 68.41
N PRO A 557 29.00 29.97 67.73
CA PRO A 557 29.59 31.17 67.18
C PRO A 557 30.02 32.12 68.31
N THR A 558 31.17 32.76 68.11
CA THR A 558 31.78 33.71 69.04
C THR A 558 31.77 35.15 68.52
N GLN A 559 31.60 35.33 67.21
CA GLN A 559 31.58 36.64 66.54
C GLN A 559 30.30 36.82 65.72
N SER A 560 29.85 38.05 65.50
CA SER A 560 28.65 38.34 64.70
C SER A 560 28.77 37.87 63.25
N SER A 561 29.97 37.90 62.68
CA SER A 561 30.30 37.36 61.35
C SER A 561 30.12 35.83 61.28
N GLU A 562 30.46 35.13 62.36
CA GLU A 562 30.26 33.69 62.51
C GLU A 562 28.77 33.33 62.60
N VAL A 563 27.98 34.15 63.30
CA VAL A 563 26.52 34.03 63.36
C VAL A 563 25.91 34.21 61.98
N MET A 564 26.29 35.27 61.25
CA MET A 564 25.78 35.52 59.89
C MET A 564 26.08 34.36 58.94
N LEU A 565 27.32 33.85 58.92
CA LEU A 565 27.70 32.71 58.09
C LEU A 565 26.86 31.46 58.42
N LEU A 566 26.71 31.15 59.71
CA LEU A 566 25.95 29.99 60.16
C LEU A 566 24.47 30.11 59.77
N THR A 567 23.87 31.28 59.96
CA THR A 567 22.50 31.58 59.53
C THR A 567 22.34 31.44 58.01
N SER A 568 23.30 31.90 57.20
CA SER A 568 23.26 31.71 55.75
C SER A 568 23.33 30.24 55.35
N ILE A 569 24.18 29.44 56.01
CA ILE A 569 24.26 27.98 55.78
C ILE A 569 22.94 27.30 56.15
N PHE A 570 22.30 27.71 57.26
CA PHE A 570 20.99 27.19 57.65
C PHE A 570 19.86 27.58 56.68
N LEU A 571 19.86 28.82 56.17
CA LEU A 571 18.88 29.21 55.14
C LEU A 571 19.08 28.40 53.85
N LEU A 572 20.33 28.17 53.45
CA LEU A 572 20.65 27.30 52.31
C LEU A 572 20.25 25.84 52.57
N SER A 573 20.39 25.33 53.80
CA SER A 573 20.01 23.96 54.15
C SER A 573 18.50 23.73 54.13
N ILE A 574 17.68 24.77 54.17
CA ILE A 574 16.22 24.65 54.00
C ILE A 574 15.88 24.49 52.51
N ILE A 575 16.54 25.29 51.65
CA ILE A 575 16.24 25.33 50.21
C ILE A 575 16.82 24.12 49.48
N TYR A 576 18.06 23.73 49.81
CA TYR A 576 18.81 22.76 49.02
C TYR A 576 18.22 21.33 49.05
N PRO A 577 17.94 20.71 50.21
CA PRO A 577 17.33 19.38 50.25
C PRO A 577 15.93 19.37 49.64
N SER A 578 15.12 20.41 49.86
CA SER A 578 13.77 20.52 49.30
C SER A 578 13.77 20.44 47.77
N ASN A 579 14.66 21.21 47.12
CA ASN A 579 14.81 21.20 45.67
C ASN A 579 15.42 19.88 45.13
N PHE A 580 16.35 19.30 45.88
CA PHE A 580 16.93 18.00 45.55
C PHE A 580 15.87 16.90 45.59
N TYR A 581 15.09 16.82 46.68
CA TYR A 581 14.03 15.83 46.83
C TYR A 581 12.90 16.03 45.83
N SER A 582 12.47 17.25 45.56
CA SER A 582 11.42 17.52 44.57
C SER A 582 11.84 17.10 43.16
N SER A 583 13.08 17.39 42.76
CA SER A 583 13.62 16.95 41.47
C SER A 583 13.78 15.43 41.41
N PHE A 584 14.27 14.83 42.50
CA PHE A 584 14.42 13.37 42.59
C PHE A 584 13.08 12.64 42.50
N VAL A 585 12.04 13.14 43.18
CA VAL A 585 10.68 12.56 43.17
C VAL A 585 10.01 12.75 41.80
N LYS A 586 10.11 13.95 41.21
CA LYS A 586 9.48 14.29 39.93
C LYS A 586 10.00 13.42 38.78
N ASP A 587 11.29 13.14 38.76
CA ASP A 587 11.93 12.38 37.67
C ASP A 587 11.85 10.84 37.86
N LYS A 588 11.48 10.34 39.06
CA LYS A 588 11.51 8.91 39.40
C LYS A 588 10.15 8.22 39.47
N LEU A 589 9.07 8.97 39.72
CA LEU A 589 7.72 8.42 39.89
C LEU A 589 6.89 8.38 38.60
N GLN A 590 7.50 8.65 37.44
CA GLN A 590 6.88 8.32 36.17
C GLN A 590 6.99 6.80 35.95
N GLU A 591 6.03 6.08 36.51
CA GLU A 591 5.70 4.71 36.08
C GLU A 591 5.23 4.79 34.62
N SER A 592 6.18 4.72 33.69
CA SER A 592 5.86 4.57 32.29
C SER A 592 5.74 3.07 32.01
N PRO A 593 4.63 2.61 31.41
CA PRO A 593 4.57 1.23 30.93
C PRO A 593 5.74 1.00 29.97
N ALA A 594 6.47 -0.09 30.15
CA ALA A 594 7.42 -0.50 29.12
C ALA A 594 6.64 -0.87 27.86
N THR A 595 6.80 -0.04 26.82
CA THR A 595 6.28 -0.29 25.49
C THR A 595 7.42 -0.86 24.64
N PHE A 596 7.14 -1.94 23.91
CA PHE A 596 8.06 -2.47 22.91
C PHE A 596 7.81 -1.76 21.59
N ASN A 597 8.76 -0.91 21.17
CA ASN A 597 8.63 -0.11 19.96
C ASN A 597 9.26 -0.78 18.73
N SER A 598 10.07 -1.82 18.92
CA SER A 598 10.80 -2.51 17.86
C SER A 598 10.88 -4.02 18.07
N TYR A 599 11.09 -4.77 16.99
CA TYR A 599 11.37 -6.21 17.07
C TYR A 599 12.66 -6.51 17.85
N GLN A 600 13.64 -5.60 17.79
CA GLN A 600 14.86 -5.71 18.58
C GLN A 600 14.55 -5.73 20.08
N GLU A 601 13.72 -4.80 20.57
CA GLU A 601 13.34 -4.75 21.99
C GLU A 601 12.56 -6.00 22.42
N ILE A 602 11.67 -6.52 21.57
CA ILE A 602 10.96 -7.79 21.83
C ILE A 602 11.97 -8.93 21.99
N TYR A 603 12.94 -9.03 21.08
CA TYR A 603 13.96 -10.07 21.12
C TYR A 603 14.88 -9.94 22.35
N GLU A 604 15.29 -8.71 22.69
CA GLU A 604 16.16 -8.41 23.82
C GLU A 604 15.44 -8.53 25.18
N SER A 605 14.10 -8.49 25.20
CA SER A 605 13.31 -8.65 26.42
C SER A 605 13.52 -9.99 27.13
N GLY A 606 13.96 -11.02 26.40
CA GLY A 606 14.11 -12.39 26.89
C GLY A 606 12.78 -13.10 27.21
N LEU A 607 11.63 -12.46 26.95
CA LEU A 607 10.32 -13.06 27.19
C LEU A 607 9.98 -14.14 26.16
N PRO A 608 9.32 -15.25 26.55
CA PRO A 608 8.78 -16.21 25.59
C PRO A 608 7.79 -15.54 24.65
N VAL A 609 8.04 -15.63 23.34
CA VAL A 609 7.16 -15.08 22.31
C VAL A 609 6.27 -16.19 21.75
N PHE A 610 4.97 -15.98 21.78
CA PHE A 610 3.99 -16.87 21.18
C PHE A 610 3.46 -16.22 19.92
N ILE A 611 3.61 -16.92 18.79
CA ILE A 611 3.13 -16.45 17.49
C ILE A 611 2.03 -17.40 17.04
N PHE A 612 0.88 -16.82 16.66
CA PHE A 612 -0.18 -17.62 16.09
C PHE A 612 0.21 -18.12 14.70
N VAL A 613 0.02 -19.41 14.44
CA VAL A 613 0.56 -20.12 13.26
C VAL A 613 0.23 -19.42 11.93
N SER A 614 -0.97 -18.85 11.79
CA SER A 614 -1.35 -18.15 10.56
C SER A 614 -0.53 -16.88 10.30
N TYR A 615 -0.10 -16.18 11.35
CA TYR A 615 0.72 -14.98 11.22
C TYR A 615 2.22 -15.29 11.12
N ALA A 616 2.66 -16.50 11.51
CA ALA A 616 4.07 -16.87 11.40
C ALA A 616 4.59 -16.75 9.96
N LYS A 617 3.79 -17.20 8.97
CA LYS A 617 4.15 -17.08 7.54
C LYS A 617 4.23 -15.63 7.06
N LEU A 618 3.24 -14.81 7.43
CA LEU A 618 3.23 -13.37 7.13
C LEU A 618 4.43 -12.64 7.74
N ILE A 619 4.81 -13.02 8.96
CA ILE A 619 5.96 -12.46 9.66
C ILE A 619 7.28 -12.92 9.01
N VAL A 620 7.37 -14.15 8.50
CA VAL A 620 8.55 -14.64 7.75
C VAL A 620 8.82 -13.83 6.49
N ALA A 621 7.79 -13.29 5.85
CA ALA A 621 7.93 -12.44 4.66
C ALA A 621 8.55 -11.06 4.97
N LEU A 622 8.63 -10.67 6.24
CA LEU A 622 9.35 -9.48 6.65
C LEU A 622 10.85 -9.81 6.68
N GLU A 623 11.64 -9.22 5.78
CA GLU A 623 13.11 -9.39 5.69
C GLU A 623 13.89 -8.74 6.85
N ASP A 624 13.32 -8.72 8.06
CA ASP A 624 13.94 -8.18 9.26
C ASP A 624 14.72 -9.28 10.02
N PRO A 625 16.02 -9.05 10.32
CA PRO A 625 16.85 -10.06 10.97
C PRO A 625 16.42 -10.41 12.40
N PHE A 626 15.80 -9.48 13.14
CA PHE A 626 15.26 -9.74 14.48
C PHE A 626 13.97 -10.53 14.42
N VAL A 627 13.16 -10.32 13.38
CA VAL A 627 11.96 -11.13 13.14
C VAL A 627 12.31 -12.61 12.98
N HIS A 628 13.31 -12.95 12.18
CA HIS A 628 13.77 -14.34 12.05
C HIS A 628 14.26 -14.93 13.38
N LYS A 629 14.98 -14.15 14.19
CA LYS A 629 15.44 -14.59 15.52
C LYS A 629 14.28 -14.80 16.50
N ILE A 630 13.26 -13.94 16.45
CA ILE A 630 12.04 -14.10 17.25
C ILE A 630 11.33 -15.38 16.83
N LEU A 631 11.12 -15.59 15.53
CA LEU A 631 10.45 -16.79 15.00
C LEU A 631 11.14 -18.08 15.45
N GLN A 632 12.47 -18.13 15.39
CA GLN A 632 13.26 -19.29 15.84
C GLN A 632 13.09 -19.62 17.33
N LYS A 633 12.85 -18.61 18.17
CA LYS A 633 12.63 -18.78 19.62
C LYS A 633 11.15 -18.85 19.99
N SER A 634 10.26 -18.57 19.05
CA SER A 634 8.84 -18.43 19.32
C SER A 634 8.16 -19.80 19.48
N ILE A 635 7.16 -19.85 20.34
CA ILE A 635 6.27 -20.99 20.47
C ILE A 635 5.09 -20.76 19.53
N LEU A 636 5.02 -21.56 18.48
CA LEU A 636 3.92 -21.49 17.52
C LEU A 636 2.67 -22.10 18.14
N ASN A 637 1.63 -21.28 18.29
CA ASN A 637 0.36 -21.73 18.86
C ASN A 637 -0.76 -21.70 17.80
N LYS A 638 -1.59 -22.74 17.82
CA LYS A 638 -2.78 -22.87 17.00
C LYS A 638 -3.95 -22.03 17.50
N TYR A 639 -3.92 -21.54 18.74
CA TYR A 639 -4.99 -20.75 19.33
C TYR A 639 -4.43 -19.51 20.02
N SER A 640 -4.86 -18.32 19.59
CA SER A 640 -4.48 -17.06 20.24
C SER A 640 -5.05 -16.93 21.66
N GLU A 641 -6.17 -17.60 21.94
CA GLU A 641 -6.83 -17.59 23.24
C GLU A 641 -5.93 -18.15 24.36
N GLU A 642 -5.21 -19.24 24.08
CA GLU A 642 -4.36 -19.89 25.08
C GLU A 642 -3.22 -18.97 25.52
N CYS A 643 -2.60 -18.24 24.58
CA CYS A 643 -1.57 -17.28 24.94
C CYS A 643 -2.13 -16.16 25.83
N VAL A 644 -3.28 -15.60 25.45
CA VAL A 644 -3.93 -14.52 26.21
C VAL A 644 -4.33 -15.02 27.60
N LYS A 645 -4.92 -16.22 27.72
CA LYS A 645 -5.25 -16.84 29.01
C LYS A 645 -4.03 -16.95 29.93
N LEU A 646 -2.90 -17.41 29.40
CA LEU A 646 -1.68 -17.56 30.17
C LEU A 646 -1.10 -16.18 30.57
N LEU A 647 -1.15 -15.20 29.69
CA LEU A 647 -0.77 -13.82 29.99
C LEU A 647 -1.65 -13.21 31.10
N LEU A 648 -2.94 -13.51 31.10
CA LEU A 648 -3.90 -13.05 32.13
C LEU A 648 -3.77 -13.78 33.45
N SER A 649 -3.27 -15.02 33.45
CA SER A 649 -2.94 -15.76 34.67
C SER A 649 -1.68 -15.25 35.38
N GLY A 650 -1.02 -14.21 34.83
CA GLY A 650 0.17 -13.59 35.40
C GLY A 650 1.49 -14.16 34.86
N GLU A 651 1.43 -15.04 33.85
CA GLU A 651 2.65 -15.55 33.22
C GLU A 651 3.27 -14.52 32.29
N GLU A 652 4.59 -14.33 32.41
CA GLU A 652 5.32 -13.30 31.67
C GLU A 652 5.68 -13.79 30.27
N ARG A 653 4.91 -13.37 29.27
CA ARG A 653 5.05 -13.80 27.86
C ARG A 653 4.55 -12.75 26.89
N ILE A 654 4.88 -12.89 25.62
CA ILE A 654 4.46 -11.97 24.55
C ILE A 654 3.53 -12.72 23.59
N CYS A 655 2.31 -12.24 23.37
CA CYS A 655 1.36 -12.82 22.41
C CYS A 655 1.30 -11.99 21.13
N VAL A 656 1.75 -12.56 20.01
CA VAL A 656 1.75 -11.89 18.70
C VAL A 656 0.57 -12.36 17.85
N SER A 657 -0.33 -11.45 17.49
CA SER A 657 -1.50 -11.70 16.64
C SER A 657 -2.03 -10.39 16.04
N SER A 658 -3.11 -10.42 15.26
CA SER A 658 -3.74 -9.17 14.79
C SER A 658 -4.33 -8.37 15.94
N TYR A 659 -4.33 -7.04 15.80
CA TYR A 659 -4.91 -6.13 16.80
C TYR A 659 -6.34 -6.52 17.18
N GLU A 660 -7.19 -6.74 16.18
CA GLU A 660 -8.60 -7.05 16.37
C GLU A 660 -8.81 -8.38 17.09
N ALA A 661 -7.99 -9.39 16.79
CA ALA A 661 -8.04 -10.66 17.52
C ALA A 661 -7.68 -10.44 19.00
N LEU A 662 -6.54 -9.82 19.28
CA LEU A 662 -6.09 -9.54 20.65
C LEU A 662 -7.12 -8.73 21.44
N LYS A 663 -7.65 -7.66 20.83
CA LYS A 663 -8.67 -6.80 21.43
C LYS A 663 -9.95 -7.57 21.75
N LYS A 664 -10.46 -8.39 20.82
CA LYS A 664 -11.66 -9.22 21.06
C LYS A 664 -11.46 -10.21 22.20
N PHE A 665 -10.31 -10.88 22.26
CA PHE A 665 -10.03 -11.81 23.37
C PHE A 665 -9.96 -11.10 24.72
N ILE A 666 -9.30 -9.94 24.76
CA ILE A 666 -9.25 -9.12 25.97
C ILE A 666 -10.67 -8.70 26.37
N GLN A 667 -11.46 -8.15 25.45
CA GLN A 667 -12.84 -7.73 25.72
C GLN A 667 -13.71 -8.89 26.21
N TRP A 668 -13.64 -10.05 25.55
CA TRP A 668 -14.36 -11.26 25.96
C TRP A 668 -13.96 -11.70 27.38
N HIS A 669 -12.67 -11.63 27.70
CA HIS A 669 -12.20 -11.98 29.03
C HIS A 669 -12.66 -10.96 30.09
N TYR A 670 -12.63 -9.66 29.78
CA TYR A 670 -13.13 -8.59 30.67
C TYR A 670 -14.63 -8.68 30.93
N THR A 671 -15.43 -9.00 29.92
CA THR A 671 -16.87 -9.21 30.11
C THR A 671 -17.17 -10.37 31.06
N ASN A 672 -16.23 -11.31 31.19
CA ASN A 672 -16.38 -12.50 32.01
C ASN A 672 -15.55 -12.48 33.31
N THR A 673 -14.61 -11.53 33.48
CA THR A 673 -13.69 -11.45 34.63
C THR A 673 -13.23 -10.01 34.92
N SER A 674 -13.06 -9.64 36.19
CA SER A 674 -12.74 -8.29 36.64
C SER A 674 -11.24 -8.04 36.85
N LEU A 675 -10.40 -8.10 35.81
CA LEU A 675 -8.95 -7.90 35.92
C LEU A 675 -8.42 -6.87 34.90
N PRO A 676 -7.59 -5.88 35.30
CA PRO A 676 -7.01 -4.89 34.38
C PRO A 676 -5.82 -5.42 33.54
N VAL A 677 -5.78 -5.05 32.25
CA VAL A 677 -4.83 -5.48 31.20
C VAL A 677 -4.59 -4.27 30.27
N THR A 678 -3.38 -4.12 29.76
CA THR A 678 -3.00 -3.04 28.83
C THR A 678 -2.52 -3.62 27.50
N ILE A 679 -2.86 -2.95 26.40
CA ILE A 679 -2.44 -3.33 25.04
C ILE A 679 -1.30 -2.41 24.62
N SER A 680 -0.11 -2.97 24.42
CA SER A 680 1.01 -2.29 23.79
C SER A 680 0.88 -2.35 22.27
N HIS A 681 1.09 -1.22 21.58
CA HIS A 681 1.01 -1.15 20.12
C HIS A 681 2.36 -1.49 19.50
N LEU A 682 2.37 -2.43 18.55
CA LEU A 682 3.49 -2.63 17.63
C LEU A 682 3.00 -2.28 16.25
N GLN A 683 3.46 -1.13 15.75
CA GLN A 683 3.06 -0.65 14.45
C GLN A 683 3.94 -1.32 13.39
N ILE A 684 3.46 -2.43 12.85
CA ILE A 684 4.05 -3.01 11.65
C ILE A 684 3.70 -2.11 10.48
N GLY A 685 4.72 -1.60 9.80
CA GLY A 685 4.54 -0.86 8.56
C GLY A 685 3.67 -1.64 7.60
N CYS A 686 2.66 -0.98 7.01
CA CYS A 686 1.82 -1.58 5.99
C CYS A 686 2.72 -2.18 4.90
N ILE A 687 2.74 -3.51 4.76
CA ILE A 687 3.35 -4.16 3.60
C ILE A 687 2.50 -3.72 2.39
N PRO A 688 3.06 -2.95 1.44
CA PRO A 688 2.33 -2.56 0.26
C PRO A 688 1.92 -3.81 -0.50
N CYS A 689 0.61 -3.96 -0.77
CA CYS A 689 0.12 -5.05 -1.59
C CYS A 689 0.57 -4.80 -3.04
N SER A 690 1.35 -5.73 -3.59
CA SER A 690 1.71 -5.83 -5.01
C SER A 690 0.50 -6.11 -5.88
#